data_AF-A0A8H7BPB5-F1
#
_entry.id   AF-A0A8H7BPB5-F1
#
_cell.length_a   1.000
_cell.length_b   1.000
_cell.length_c   1.000
_cell.angle_alpha   90.00
_cell.angle_beta   90.00
_cell.angle_gamma   90.00
#
_symmetry.space_group_name_H-M   'P 1'
#
loop_
_entity.id
_entity.type
_entity.pdbx_description
1 polymer ?
#
loop_
_entity_poly.entity_id
_entity_poly.type
_entity_poly.pdbx_seq_one_letter_code
_entity_poly.pdbx_strand_id
1 'polypeptide(L)'
;MPSEETPLLPPRRLAVKAHTLRTYGFIFSFLFFLALAVQCVRTTLPTTLSDVEAEAFDDFAGLHAYNEYLSKFNAPHPVNSRANGDMRDWLASVAEELKVEAKANGVKLEVVRKDPIKATSKSFFSDDGEYWFVDSRNVIVRLQGQSNRDEAVMINAHYDSVPTSHGVTDNGMGVAVTLELLRYFVHHPPRNTIIFLFNNFEEGGLIGAKAFIKHPWWSSVKLFINLEGAGAGGRALLFRASNQAAVAHLAWSNARFVHGSPLGNDMFKAKLLKSDTDYSVFTAAGTPGLDIAFYAPRSHYHTPRDTLAYTTPNALQHMGQMTLNAVRNIANSDDLTNPVEEEKMIFYDVLGRWMFVYSFGTYQAVNIIALIAVFILAIISTKKNEQLTTRQRYTKQASMLSRELLATIISLVAIVLSIVVAVTIVSYLNPSMSYGNTYSAVLYIFSAAVFGLLASQPLCERLSKAPRSLSSQVDTTLAVILCSTIPAGATFRLPAVFLAQILLPTVLMIEFCLLSVDSMRHSTPDGTPEIAVYGLLSISISLIVLQLRPWIAYAGDKRKATILSGIILLLVFIICWSLPPFNGGWSPNKFVFDLHYNQSEPLATVSLVTATGLPAMLKPILRPTELETLTCDPVNKYQTKCTYQTDLLPKYAQDADEYKWDFHKACDSKICRVNGTFVSKNSLLCRIAFDSTDNYKAWVGSQDITEGPIGSLISYTDRYEKDVHWGLEYSVDSDRQATLGCYYDEWSNGELPAFSDLRNRLPESVLLLHRGQGLSLVQYAQIYNSTTPHLSPASPSVGNYPLPMYNNKFTRYPVTMSMQQQPQQPQQQLQQQQQQPQKIPQTIHSLTPGSTPTHAPNTTPHLARQLTYAQISRQSASPHHHARTAAAVARNAPVASTVTIVDPNNPAKSLNGLLKKQEDHQRLSTASNCSWTALDVGGMGLKNISPSLFSYTFLTILYMSHNELTGLPAAIANLVNLKILDASGNKLESLPSELGMLINLRELLLFDNNLTDLPNELGTLYQLEILGLEGNPMNEEIKNLLLKDGSQAVILSLRDQAPG
;
A
#
# COMPACT_ATOMS: atom_id res chain seq x y z
N MET A 1 -57.20 7.54 61.90
CA MET A 1 -55.73 7.43 61.74
C MET A 1 -55.25 6.24 62.55
N PRO A 2 -54.12 5.58 62.19
CA PRO A 2 -53.40 5.63 60.90
C PRO A 2 -54.19 4.83 59.81
N SER A 3 -53.69 4.24 58.71
CA SER A 3 -52.33 4.12 58.10
C SER A 3 -52.45 4.03 56.55
N GLU A 4 -51.33 3.95 55.85
CA GLU A 4 -51.23 3.61 54.41
C GLU A 4 -50.99 2.11 54.18
N GLU A 5 -51.49 1.56 53.05
CA GLU A 5 -50.88 0.41 52.38
C GLU A 5 -50.81 0.65 50.86
N THR A 6 -49.62 0.96 50.36
CA THR A 6 -49.27 0.78 48.93
C THR A 6 -48.76 -0.63 48.68
N PRO A 7 -49.13 -1.30 47.57
CA PRO A 7 -48.84 -2.72 47.37
C PRO A 7 -47.34 -3.02 47.23
N LEU A 8 -46.93 -4.12 47.87
CA LEU A 8 -45.55 -4.59 47.99
C LEU A 8 -44.91 -4.97 46.64
N LEU A 9 -43.85 -4.27 46.25
CA LEU A 9 -42.87 -4.79 45.28
C LEU A 9 -41.98 -5.89 45.93
N PRO A 10 -41.58 -6.96 45.22
CA PRO A 10 -40.86 -8.09 45.83
C PRO A 10 -39.45 -7.75 46.35
N PRO A 11 -38.85 -8.62 47.20
CA PRO A 11 -37.60 -8.32 47.89
C PRO A 11 -36.40 -8.07 46.97
N ARG A 12 -35.92 -6.81 46.98
CA ARG A 12 -34.87 -6.21 46.13
C ARG A 12 -33.46 -6.86 46.20
N ARG A 13 -33.27 -8.00 46.88
CA ARG A 13 -31.95 -8.62 47.16
C ARG A 13 -31.57 -9.81 46.27
N LEU A 14 -32.51 -10.49 45.62
CA LEU A 14 -32.20 -11.67 44.77
C LEU A 14 -31.99 -11.33 43.29
N ALA A 15 -32.74 -10.38 42.72
CA ALA A 15 -32.61 -9.97 41.32
C ALA A 15 -31.26 -9.32 40.95
N VAL A 16 -30.56 -8.72 41.93
CA VAL A 16 -29.32 -7.95 41.70
C VAL A 16 -28.16 -8.83 41.22
N LYS A 17 -28.12 -10.13 41.56
CA LYS A 17 -27.00 -11.02 41.19
C LYS A 17 -26.94 -11.34 39.69
N ALA A 18 -28.08 -11.35 39.00
CA ALA A 18 -28.15 -11.70 37.57
C ALA A 18 -27.98 -10.50 36.61
N HIS A 19 -28.09 -9.26 37.08
CA HIS A 19 -27.96 -8.07 36.21
C HIS A 19 -26.51 -7.79 35.79
N THR A 20 -25.52 -8.13 36.62
CA THR A 20 -24.10 -7.79 36.40
C THR A 20 -23.58 -8.23 35.02
N LEU A 21 -23.61 -9.53 34.71
CA LEU A 21 -23.11 -10.05 33.43
C LEU A 21 -23.99 -9.61 32.25
N ARG A 22 -25.30 -9.44 32.44
CA ARG A 22 -26.20 -8.95 31.38
C ARG A 22 -25.88 -7.50 30.99
N THR A 23 -25.58 -6.66 31.96
CA THR A 23 -25.21 -5.24 31.75
C THR A 23 -23.88 -5.15 31.00
N TYR A 24 -22.87 -5.91 31.43
CA TYR A 24 -21.58 -5.96 30.73
C TYR A 24 -21.69 -6.56 29.33
N GLY A 25 -22.38 -7.69 29.18
CA GLY A 25 -22.60 -8.33 27.90
C GLY A 25 -23.30 -7.39 26.90
N PHE A 26 -24.32 -6.66 27.33
CA PHE A 26 -25.00 -5.67 26.49
C PHE A 26 -24.07 -4.52 26.06
N ILE A 27 -23.34 -3.92 27.02
CA ILE A 27 -22.42 -2.80 26.73
C ILE A 27 -21.31 -3.22 25.77
N PHE A 28 -20.62 -4.33 26.04
CA PHE A 28 -19.53 -4.79 25.17
C PHE A 28 -20.04 -5.27 23.80
N SER A 29 -21.22 -5.89 23.72
CA SER A 29 -21.84 -6.23 22.43
C SER A 29 -22.20 -4.98 21.63
N PHE A 30 -22.77 -3.96 22.28
CA PHE A 30 -23.09 -2.68 21.64
C PHE A 30 -21.83 -2.00 21.09
N LEU A 31 -20.75 -1.94 21.87
CA LEU A 31 -19.47 -1.38 21.41
C LEU A 31 -18.86 -2.18 20.25
N PHE A 32 -18.99 -3.51 20.25
CA PHE A 32 -18.52 -4.36 19.16
C PHE A 32 -19.31 -4.10 17.86
N PHE A 33 -20.64 -4.11 17.92
CA PHE A 33 -21.47 -3.79 16.74
C PHE A 33 -21.29 -2.34 16.27
N LEU A 34 -21.06 -1.40 17.19
CA LEU A 34 -20.71 -0.03 16.85
C LEU A 34 -19.37 0.05 16.10
N ALA A 35 -18.35 -0.66 16.57
CA ALA A 35 -17.05 -0.71 15.89
C ALA A 35 -17.17 -1.30 14.48
N LEU A 36 -17.96 -2.37 14.31
CA LEU A 36 -18.26 -2.93 12.99
C LEU A 36 -19.02 -1.96 12.08
N ALA A 37 -19.98 -1.20 12.62
CA ALA A 37 -20.72 -0.20 11.86
C ALA A 37 -19.83 0.98 11.43
N VAL A 38 -18.99 1.50 12.33
CA VAL A 38 -18.00 2.55 12.01
C VAL A 38 -17.01 2.06 10.96
N GLN A 39 -16.48 0.84 11.11
CA GLN A 39 -15.58 0.25 10.11
C GLN A 39 -16.27 0.13 8.74
N CYS A 40 -17.50 -0.39 8.68
CA CYS A 40 -18.25 -0.54 7.43
C CYS A 40 -18.49 0.81 6.73
N VAL A 41 -18.91 1.84 7.48
CA VAL A 41 -19.10 3.19 6.94
C VAL A 41 -17.79 3.79 6.45
N ARG A 42 -16.68 3.61 7.19
CA ARG A 42 -15.35 4.08 6.80
C ARG A 42 -14.79 3.38 5.56
N THR A 43 -15.02 2.08 5.40
CA THR A 43 -14.55 1.32 4.22
C THR A 43 -15.44 1.46 2.99
N THR A 44 -16.58 2.15 3.09
CA THR A 44 -17.47 2.37 1.94
C THR A 44 -16.85 3.38 0.97
N LEU A 45 -16.62 2.99 -0.28
CA LEU A 45 -16.13 3.87 -1.34
C LEU A 45 -17.27 4.43 -2.21
N PRO A 46 -17.09 5.58 -2.88
CA PRO A 46 -18.00 6.02 -3.92
C PRO A 46 -18.10 4.97 -5.04
N THR A 47 -19.21 5.00 -5.77
CA THR A 47 -19.35 4.30 -7.05
C THR A 47 -18.52 5.03 -8.10
N THR A 48 -17.64 4.31 -8.78
CA THR A 48 -16.93 4.79 -9.97
C THR A 48 -17.92 5.24 -11.04
N LEU A 49 -17.65 6.37 -11.69
CA LEU A 49 -18.46 6.91 -12.77
C LEU A 49 -17.80 6.63 -14.13
N SER A 50 -18.62 6.28 -15.11
CA SER A 50 -18.27 6.36 -16.54
C SER A 50 -18.19 7.82 -17.01
N ASP A 51 -17.61 8.09 -18.19
CA ASP A 51 -17.55 9.44 -18.77
C ASP A 51 -18.93 10.11 -18.84
N VAL A 52 -19.95 9.37 -19.32
CA VAL A 52 -21.33 9.88 -19.47
C VAL A 52 -21.96 10.23 -18.12
N GLU A 53 -21.70 9.43 -17.08
CA GLU A 53 -22.19 9.71 -15.72
C GLU A 53 -21.43 10.88 -15.08
N ALA A 54 -20.11 10.95 -15.28
CA ALA A 54 -19.25 12.01 -14.77
C ALA A 54 -19.62 13.38 -15.38
N GLU A 55 -19.86 13.44 -16.70
CA GLU A 55 -20.38 14.62 -17.39
C GLU A 55 -21.77 15.00 -16.85
N ALA A 56 -22.69 14.03 -16.74
CA ALA A 56 -24.05 14.28 -16.25
C ALA A 56 -24.13 14.73 -14.79
N PHE A 57 -23.14 14.39 -13.96
CA PHE A 57 -23.06 14.79 -12.55
C PHE A 57 -22.09 15.96 -12.29
N ASP A 58 -21.39 16.46 -13.31
CA ASP A 58 -20.28 17.42 -13.17
C ASP A 58 -19.24 16.94 -12.12
N ASP A 59 -18.73 15.73 -12.30
CA ASP A 59 -17.88 15.00 -11.36
C ASP A 59 -16.72 14.28 -12.07
N PHE A 60 -15.88 13.57 -11.32
CA PHE A 60 -14.67 12.92 -11.80
C PHE A 60 -14.97 11.61 -12.58
N ALA A 61 -14.40 11.43 -13.77
CA ALA A 61 -14.57 10.21 -14.59
C ALA A 61 -13.62 9.08 -14.17
N GLY A 62 -13.91 8.44 -13.02
CA GLY A 62 -13.01 7.45 -12.44
C GLY A 62 -12.80 6.18 -13.27
N LEU A 63 -13.72 5.81 -14.17
CA LEU A 63 -13.53 4.66 -15.04
C LEU A 63 -12.54 4.96 -16.18
N HIS A 64 -12.63 6.15 -16.78
CA HIS A 64 -11.70 6.63 -17.80
C HIS A 64 -10.28 6.73 -17.22
N ALA A 65 -10.13 7.42 -16.09
CA ALA A 65 -8.84 7.58 -15.40
C ALA A 65 -8.21 6.23 -15.00
N TYR A 66 -9.01 5.22 -14.64
CA TYR A 66 -8.51 3.88 -14.31
C TYR A 66 -8.02 3.12 -15.56
N ASN A 67 -8.82 3.15 -16.63
CA ASN A 67 -8.55 2.37 -17.85
C ASN A 67 -7.44 2.99 -18.71
N GLU A 68 -7.44 4.30 -18.92
CA GLU A 68 -6.52 4.97 -19.85
C GLU A 68 -5.20 5.38 -19.19
N TYR A 69 -5.25 5.88 -17.96
CA TYR A 69 -4.08 6.44 -17.26
C TYR A 69 -3.47 5.45 -16.26
N LEU A 70 -4.25 4.97 -15.29
CA LEU A 70 -3.70 4.12 -14.22
C LEU A 70 -3.20 2.76 -14.76
N SER A 71 -3.80 2.25 -15.83
CA SER A 71 -3.39 0.97 -16.46
C SER A 71 -1.94 0.95 -16.96
N LYS A 72 -1.31 2.13 -17.18
CA LYS A 72 0.10 2.25 -17.56
C LYS A 72 1.07 1.91 -16.43
N PHE A 73 0.63 1.96 -15.18
CA PHE A 73 1.42 1.61 -14.00
C PHE A 73 1.45 0.08 -13.81
N ASN A 74 2.09 -0.63 -14.74
CA ASN A 74 2.10 -2.09 -14.79
C ASN A 74 3.48 -2.74 -14.56
N ALA A 75 4.52 -1.94 -14.35
CA ALA A 75 5.88 -2.37 -14.05
C ALA A 75 6.63 -1.31 -13.22
N PRO A 76 7.68 -1.68 -12.46
CA PRO A 76 8.55 -0.72 -11.79
C PRO A 76 9.23 0.25 -12.75
N HIS A 77 9.29 1.52 -12.35
CA HIS A 77 9.85 2.61 -13.15
C HIS A 77 10.64 3.62 -12.26
N PRO A 78 11.67 3.15 -11.53
CA PRO A 78 12.55 4.02 -10.76
C PRO A 78 13.29 5.00 -11.67
N VAL A 79 13.74 6.12 -11.11
CA VAL A 79 14.30 7.28 -11.85
C VAL A 79 15.42 6.92 -12.83
N ASN A 80 16.20 5.88 -12.50
CA ASN A 80 17.36 5.39 -13.26
C ASN A 80 16.98 4.43 -14.41
N SER A 81 15.72 4.01 -14.49
CA SER A 81 15.22 3.06 -15.49
C SER A 81 14.81 3.70 -16.82
N ARG A 82 14.81 2.88 -17.88
CA ARG A 82 14.26 3.25 -19.19
C ARG A 82 12.75 3.51 -19.09
N ALA A 83 12.03 2.68 -18.33
CA ALA A 83 10.59 2.80 -18.08
C ALA A 83 10.17 4.15 -17.45
N ASN A 84 10.99 4.76 -16.60
CA ASN A 84 10.75 6.14 -16.12
C ASN A 84 10.83 7.18 -17.26
N GLY A 85 11.72 6.98 -18.22
CA GLY A 85 11.80 7.80 -19.44
C GLY A 85 10.58 7.64 -20.33
N ASP A 86 10.13 6.39 -20.52
CA ASP A 86 8.94 6.08 -21.29
C ASP A 86 7.68 6.67 -20.63
N MET A 87 7.57 6.58 -19.29
CA MET A 87 6.50 7.22 -18.50
C MET A 87 6.49 8.73 -18.67
N ARG A 88 7.64 9.41 -18.56
CA ARG A 88 7.76 10.86 -18.79
C ARG A 88 7.30 11.26 -20.19
N ASP A 89 7.78 10.54 -21.21
CA ASP A 89 7.44 10.87 -22.60
C ASP A 89 5.98 10.56 -22.94
N TRP A 90 5.38 9.53 -22.32
CA TRP A 90 3.94 9.28 -22.37
C TRP A 90 3.16 10.43 -21.71
N LEU A 91 3.50 10.84 -20.49
CA LEU A 91 2.84 11.96 -19.78
C LEU A 91 2.87 13.25 -20.61
N ALA A 92 4.02 13.55 -21.21
CA ALA A 92 4.16 14.71 -22.09
C ALA A 92 3.36 14.57 -23.40
N SER A 93 3.18 13.35 -23.94
CA SER A 93 2.33 13.13 -25.12
C SER A 93 0.85 13.38 -24.82
N VAL A 94 0.32 12.84 -23.72
CA VAL A 94 -1.07 13.09 -23.28
C VAL A 94 -1.32 14.58 -23.02
N ALA A 95 -0.36 15.28 -22.42
CA ALA A 95 -0.45 16.73 -22.20
C ALA A 95 -0.45 17.54 -23.52
N GLU A 96 0.30 17.14 -24.54
CA GLU A 96 0.29 17.77 -25.86
C GLU A 96 -0.97 17.41 -26.68
N GLU A 97 -1.57 16.24 -26.49
CA GLU A 97 -2.87 15.88 -27.08
C GLU A 97 -3.98 16.76 -26.49
N LEU A 98 -4.07 16.85 -25.16
CA LEU A 98 -5.02 17.73 -24.45
C LEU A 98 -4.82 19.23 -24.78
N LYS A 99 -3.62 19.63 -25.22
CA LYS A 99 -3.32 20.99 -25.71
C LYS A 99 -3.96 21.29 -27.06
N VAL A 100 -4.07 20.29 -27.95
CA VAL A 100 -4.78 20.42 -29.23
C VAL A 100 -6.28 20.61 -28.96
N GLU A 101 -6.84 19.85 -28.03
CA GLU A 101 -8.23 19.97 -27.59
C GLU A 101 -8.49 21.31 -26.87
N ALA A 102 -7.62 21.71 -25.94
CA ALA A 102 -7.68 23.02 -25.27
C ALA A 102 -7.74 24.17 -26.29
N LYS A 103 -6.90 24.11 -27.34
CA LYS A 103 -6.91 25.10 -28.42
C LYS A 103 -8.23 25.11 -29.21
N ALA A 104 -8.87 23.95 -29.42
CA ALA A 104 -10.19 23.89 -30.04
C ALA A 104 -11.28 24.51 -29.15
N ASN A 105 -11.17 24.35 -27.83
CA ASN A 105 -12.06 24.94 -26.82
C ASN A 105 -11.75 26.42 -26.49
N GLY A 106 -10.75 27.03 -27.14
CA GLY A 106 -10.33 28.42 -26.87
C GLY A 106 -9.52 28.62 -25.57
N VAL A 107 -9.06 27.53 -24.96
CA VAL A 107 -8.27 27.50 -23.72
C VAL A 107 -6.78 27.52 -24.05
N LYS A 108 -6.00 28.37 -23.38
CA LYS A 108 -4.55 28.40 -23.54
C LYS A 108 -3.89 27.40 -22.60
N LEU A 109 -3.25 26.37 -23.16
CA LEU A 109 -2.47 25.37 -22.46
C LEU A 109 -0.99 25.44 -22.88
N GLU A 110 -0.08 25.49 -21.91
CA GLU A 110 1.37 25.47 -22.11
C GLU A 110 1.95 24.19 -21.49
N VAL A 111 2.88 23.52 -22.18
CA VAL A 111 3.46 22.23 -21.76
C VAL A 111 4.98 22.32 -21.83
N VAL A 112 5.63 21.95 -20.73
CA VAL A 112 7.09 21.80 -20.60
C VAL A 112 7.39 20.30 -20.54
N ARG A 113 7.70 19.71 -21.70
CA ARG A 113 8.02 18.26 -21.84
C ARG A 113 9.34 17.87 -21.17
N LYS A 114 10.30 18.80 -21.09
CA LYS A 114 11.60 18.60 -20.44
C LYS A 114 11.90 19.83 -19.62
N ASP A 115 11.65 19.75 -18.32
CA ASP A 115 12.09 20.79 -17.37
C ASP A 115 13.62 20.97 -17.47
N PRO A 116 14.11 22.16 -17.84
CA PRO A 116 15.54 22.43 -17.98
C PRO A 116 16.24 22.67 -16.63
N ILE A 117 15.48 22.73 -15.51
CA ILE A 117 16.06 22.97 -14.20
C ILE A 117 16.92 21.79 -13.78
N LYS A 118 18.16 22.12 -13.40
CA LYS A 118 19.06 21.21 -12.71
C LYS A 118 19.02 21.49 -11.22
N ALA A 119 18.72 20.47 -10.42
CA ALA A 119 18.77 20.53 -8.97
C ALA A 119 20.16 20.16 -8.45
N THR A 120 20.50 20.71 -7.29
CA THR A 120 21.62 20.25 -6.46
C THR A 120 21.05 20.08 -5.06
N SER A 121 21.26 18.93 -4.44
CA SER A 121 20.80 18.61 -3.09
C SER A 121 21.91 17.88 -2.32
N LYS A 122 21.99 18.12 -1.01
CA LYS A 122 22.65 17.15 -0.13
C LYS A 122 21.79 15.89 -0.04
N SER A 123 22.41 14.75 0.25
CA SER A 123 21.68 13.51 0.49
C SER A 123 20.67 13.67 1.63
N PHE A 124 19.55 12.98 1.52
CA PHE A 124 18.56 12.84 2.60
C PHE A 124 18.83 11.65 3.51
N PHE A 125 19.65 10.71 3.05
CA PHE A 125 19.81 9.39 3.67
C PHE A 125 21.14 9.24 4.43
N SER A 126 22.12 10.11 4.19
CA SER A 126 23.42 10.13 4.86
C SER A 126 23.94 11.56 5.11
N ASP A 127 24.65 11.74 6.22
CA ASP A 127 25.38 12.98 6.55
C ASP A 127 26.84 12.96 6.00
N ASP A 128 27.20 11.95 5.20
CA ASP A 128 28.58 11.62 4.78
C ASP A 128 29.21 12.62 3.77
N GLY A 129 28.59 13.78 3.57
CA GLY A 129 29.00 14.77 2.57
C GLY A 129 28.65 14.34 1.13
N GLU A 130 27.53 13.66 0.93
CA GLU A 130 27.05 13.24 -0.38
C GLU A 130 26.18 14.34 -1.03
N TYR A 131 26.51 14.71 -2.27
CA TYR A 131 25.79 15.74 -3.05
C TYR A 131 25.28 15.17 -4.37
N TRP A 132 24.00 15.40 -4.62
CA TRP A 132 23.26 14.96 -5.80
C TRP A 132 23.12 16.13 -6.77
N PHE A 133 23.48 15.91 -8.04
CA PHE A 133 23.36 16.80 -9.18
C PHE A 133 22.40 16.16 -10.17
N VAL A 134 21.21 16.75 -10.35
CA VAL A 134 20.07 16.05 -10.94
C VAL A 134 19.43 16.90 -12.02
N ASP A 135 19.44 16.42 -13.27
CA ASP A 135 18.53 16.90 -14.32
C ASP A 135 17.10 16.50 -13.92
N SER A 136 16.20 17.45 -13.63
CA SER A 136 14.92 17.16 -12.94
C SER A 136 13.99 16.21 -13.72
N ARG A 137 13.84 16.45 -15.03
CA ARG A 137 12.95 15.73 -15.96
C ARG A 137 11.45 15.80 -15.64
N ASN A 138 11.04 16.71 -14.76
CA ASN A 138 9.62 16.99 -14.50
C ASN A 138 8.86 17.28 -15.81
N VAL A 139 7.58 16.91 -15.86
CA VAL A 139 6.64 17.38 -16.89
C VAL A 139 5.70 18.38 -16.24
N ILE A 140 5.63 19.59 -16.80
CA ILE A 140 4.90 20.71 -16.20
C ILE A 140 3.88 21.22 -17.22
N VAL A 141 2.62 21.36 -16.80
CA VAL A 141 1.53 21.86 -17.65
C VAL A 141 0.89 23.08 -16.98
N ARG A 142 0.66 24.16 -17.72
CA ARG A 142 0.01 25.39 -17.24
C ARG A 142 -1.25 25.65 -18.06
N LEU A 143 -2.41 25.57 -17.40
CA LEU A 143 -3.72 25.89 -17.95
C LEU A 143 -4.11 27.30 -17.50
N GLN A 144 -4.15 28.24 -18.45
CA GLN A 144 -4.41 29.65 -18.16
C GLN A 144 -5.89 29.87 -17.81
N GLY A 145 -6.14 30.48 -16.65
CA GLY A 145 -7.51 30.78 -16.19
C GLY A 145 -8.13 31.99 -16.90
N GLN A 146 -9.46 32.03 -16.95
CA GLN A 146 -10.27 33.03 -17.64
C GLN A 146 -10.00 34.49 -17.19
N SER A 147 -9.57 34.70 -15.95
CA SER A 147 -9.27 36.03 -15.41
C SER A 147 -7.98 36.65 -15.94
N ASN A 148 -7.18 35.92 -16.71
CA ASN A 148 -5.83 36.30 -17.16
C ASN A 148 -4.85 36.66 -16.03
N ARG A 149 -5.17 36.28 -14.78
CA ARG A 149 -4.26 36.34 -13.62
C ARG A 149 -3.12 35.35 -13.79
N ASP A 150 -1.95 35.71 -13.26
CA ASP A 150 -0.78 34.82 -13.24
C ASP A 150 -0.84 33.87 -12.03
N GLU A 151 -1.47 34.31 -10.94
CA GLU A 151 -1.67 33.55 -9.72
C GLU A 151 -2.36 32.21 -9.99
N ALA A 152 -1.71 31.13 -9.52
CA ALA A 152 -2.10 29.77 -9.82
C ALA A 152 -2.28 28.91 -8.56
N VAL A 153 -3.20 27.95 -8.66
CA VAL A 153 -3.20 26.76 -7.80
C VAL A 153 -2.40 25.66 -8.51
N MET A 154 -1.52 24.97 -7.78
CA MET A 154 -0.76 23.83 -8.29
C MET A 154 -1.38 22.50 -7.84
N ILE A 155 -1.36 21.50 -8.72
CA ILE A 155 -1.61 20.10 -8.39
C ILE A 155 -0.29 19.35 -8.62
N ASN A 156 0.20 18.63 -7.62
CA ASN A 156 1.41 17.81 -7.71
C ASN A 156 1.09 16.33 -7.55
N ALA A 157 1.71 15.50 -8.37
CA ALA A 157 1.84 14.06 -8.16
C ALA A 157 3.17 13.60 -8.77
N HIS A 158 3.90 12.70 -8.11
CA HIS A 158 5.13 12.14 -8.68
C HIS A 158 4.85 10.92 -9.56
N TYR A 159 5.70 10.70 -10.57
CA TYR A 159 5.56 9.59 -11.52
C TYR A 159 6.68 8.55 -11.42
N ASP A 160 7.70 8.72 -10.58
CA ASP A 160 8.69 7.69 -10.28
C ASP A 160 8.23 6.71 -9.19
N SER A 161 8.78 5.49 -9.18
CA SER A 161 8.51 4.47 -8.15
C SER A 161 9.81 4.04 -7.44
N VAL A 162 9.76 3.48 -6.22
CA VAL A 162 10.89 2.67 -5.73
C VAL A 162 11.21 1.50 -6.70
N PRO A 163 12.47 1.03 -6.77
CA PRO A 163 12.89 -0.01 -7.72
C PRO A 163 12.14 -1.35 -7.67
N THR A 164 11.48 -1.68 -6.56
CA THR A 164 10.74 -2.95 -6.39
C THR A 164 9.22 -2.81 -6.44
N SER A 165 8.67 -1.59 -6.55
CA SER A 165 7.23 -1.32 -6.60
C SER A 165 6.78 -1.04 -8.03
N HIS A 166 5.52 -1.35 -8.41
CA HIS A 166 4.98 -0.89 -9.70
C HIS A 166 4.41 0.54 -9.60
N GLY A 167 4.40 1.14 -8.41
CA GLY A 167 3.97 2.52 -8.17
C GLY A 167 2.52 2.81 -8.56
N VAL A 168 1.62 1.83 -8.47
CA VAL A 168 0.21 1.99 -8.88
C VAL A 168 -0.50 2.96 -7.95
N THR A 169 -0.43 2.73 -6.65
CA THR A 169 -0.95 3.72 -5.69
C THR A 169 0.07 4.77 -5.34
N ASP A 170 1.35 4.51 -5.62
CA ASP A 170 2.54 5.20 -5.12
C ASP A 170 3.46 5.59 -6.29
N ASN A 171 3.08 6.56 -7.15
CA ASN A 171 1.94 7.49 -7.04
C ASN A 171 1.14 7.59 -8.36
N GLY A 172 1.00 6.48 -9.08
CA GLY A 172 0.23 6.39 -10.33
C GLY A 172 -1.23 6.80 -10.20
N MET A 173 -1.83 6.63 -9.02
CA MET A 173 -3.15 7.16 -8.68
C MET A 173 -3.20 8.69 -8.69
N GLY A 174 -2.23 9.37 -8.05
CA GLY A 174 -2.14 10.82 -8.08
C GLY A 174 -1.90 11.34 -9.49
N VAL A 175 -1.08 10.66 -10.28
CA VAL A 175 -0.84 10.97 -11.69
C VAL A 175 -2.13 10.81 -12.52
N ALA A 176 -2.85 9.70 -12.38
CA ALA A 176 -4.11 9.45 -13.09
C ALA A 176 -5.20 10.47 -12.70
N VAL A 177 -5.30 10.86 -11.43
CA VAL A 177 -6.17 11.96 -10.98
C VAL A 177 -5.75 13.28 -11.62
N THR A 178 -4.45 13.59 -11.65
CA THR A 178 -3.91 14.86 -12.18
C THR A 178 -4.17 15.00 -13.68
N LEU A 179 -4.00 13.92 -14.47
CA LEU A 179 -4.34 13.87 -15.90
C LEU A 179 -5.85 14.04 -16.16
N GLU A 180 -6.68 13.36 -15.37
CA GLU A 180 -8.14 13.46 -15.52
C GLU A 180 -8.68 14.84 -15.12
N LEU A 181 -8.09 15.47 -14.09
CA LEU A 181 -8.39 16.87 -13.78
C LEU A 181 -7.94 17.82 -14.89
N LEU A 182 -6.79 17.58 -15.53
CA LEU A 182 -6.35 18.36 -16.68
C LEU A 182 -7.37 18.26 -17.83
N ARG A 183 -7.81 17.04 -18.19
CA ARG A 183 -8.90 16.84 -19.17
C ARG A 183 -10.18 17.58 -18.75
N TYR A 184 -10.62 17.41 -17.52
CA TYR A 184 -11.82 18.06 -17.00
C TYR A 184 -11.75 19.60 -17.13
N PHE A 185 -10.64 20.25 -16.74
CA PHE A 185 -10.49 21.71 -16.79
C PHE A 185 -10.24 22.26 -18.20
N VAL A 186 -9.84 21.41 -19.17
CA VAL A 186 -9.82 21.75 -20.60
C VAL A 186 -11.24 21.93 -21.17
N HIS A 187 -12.24 21.22 -20.63
CA HIS A 187 -13.65 21.42 -20.97
C HIS A 187 -14.37 22.41 -20.04
N HIS A 188 -13.88 22.61 -18.82
CA HIS A 188 -14.48 23.47 -17.80
C HIS A 188 -13.49 24.54 -17.31
N PRO A 189 -13.18 25.58 -18.11
CA PRO A 189 -12.05 26.47 -17.82
C PRO A 189 -12.25 27.27 -16.53
N PRO A 190 -11.30 27.22 -15.57
CA PRO A 190 -11.41 27.89 -14.29
C PRO A 190 -11.17 29.40 -14.39
N ARG A 191 -11.59 30.16 -13.37
CA ARG A 191 -11.31 31.60 -13.25
C ARG A 191 -9.82 31.90 -13.11
N ASN A 192 -9.11 31.22 -12.22
CA ASN A 192 -7.68 31.40 -11.98
C ASN A 192 -6.85 30.29 -12.65
N THR A 193 -5.54 30.50 -12.79
CA THR A 193 -4.63 29.57 -13.49
C THR A 193 -4.45 28.28 -12.69
N ILE A 194 -4.29 27.15 -13.37
CA ILE A 194 -3.90 25.87 -12.76
C ILE A 194 -2.54 25.43 -13.34
N ILE A 195 -1.64 25.00 -12.47
CA ILE A 195 -0.38 24.33 -12.85
C ILE A 195 -0.48 22.87 -12.42
N PHE A 196 -0.24 21.95 -13.35
CA PHE A 196 -0.14 20.53 -13.10
C PHE A 196 1.34 20.16 -13.16
N LEU A 197 1.86 19.63 -12.05
CA LEU A 197 3.25 19.20 -11.91
C LEU A 197 3.27 17.67 -11.80
N PHE A 198 3.80 17.03 -12.84
CA PHE A 198 4.17 15.62 -12.80
C PHE A 198 5.64 15.56 -12.37
N ASN A 199 5.82 15.37 -11.07
CA ASN A 199 7.11 15.37 -10.42
C ASN A 199 7.89 14.08 -10.69
N ASN A 200 9.21 14.16 -10.67
CA ASN A 200 10.12 13.02 -10.75
C ASN A 200 11.03 13.03 -9.51
N PHE A 201 11.62 11.90 -9.16
CA PHE A 201 12.63 11.84 -8.10
C PHE A 201 12.09 12.18 -6.70
N GLU A 202 10.83 11.85 -6.42
CA GLU A 202 10.27 11.89 -5.05
C GLU A 202 10.97 10.83 -4.20
N GLU A 203 10.98 9.59 -4.69
CA GLU A 203 11.50 8.39 -4.02
C GLU A 203 13.02 8.46 -3.82
N GLY A 204 13.70 9.28 -4.61
CA GLY A 204 15.12 9.60 -4.48
C GLY A 204 15.43 10.76 -3.53
N GLY A 205 14.43 11.23 -2.76
CA GLY A 205 14.56 12.34 -1.81
C GLY A 205 14.01 13.66 -2.33
N LEU A 206 12.76 13.69 -2.80
CA LEU A 206 11.98 14.91 -3.10
C LEU A 206 12.69 15.88 -4.07
N ILE A 207 13.55 15.37 -4.97
CA ILE A 207 14.50 16.21 -5.71
C ILE A 207 13.82 16.95 -6.86
N GLY A 208 12.83 16.37 -7.53
CA GLY A 208 12.09 17.09 -8.58
C GLY A 208 11.22 18.23 -8.03
N ALA A 209 10.65 18.10 -6.82
CA ALA A 209 9.99 19.22 -6.15
C ALA A 209 11.00 20.33 -5.79
N LYS A 210 12.20 19.96 -5.31
CA LYS A 210 13.32 20.91 -5.11
C LYS A 210 13.83 21.55 -6.41
N ALA A 211 13.64 20.90 -7.55
CA ALA A 211 13.87 21.50 -8.86
C ALA A 211 12.74 22.49 -9.19
N PHE A 212 11.48 22.08 -9.04
CA PHE A 212 10.35 22.91 -9.42
C PHE A 212 10.26 24.23 -8.65
N ILE A 213 10.64 24.29 -7.37
CA ILE A 213 10.70 25.58 -6.62
C ILE A 213 11.73 26.58 -7.20
N LYS A 214 12.61 26.15 -8.11
CA LYS A 214 13.53 27.01 -8.87
C LYS A 214 13.04 27.32 -10.29
N HIS A 215 11.96 26.68 -10.74
CA HIS A 215 11.36 26.92 -12.05
C HIS A 215 10.66 28.30 -12.07
N PRO A 216 10.71 29.07 -13.18
CA PRO A 216 10.13 30.43 -13.22
C PRO A 216 8.66 30.52 -12.80
N TRP A 217 7.85 29.50 -13.14
CA TRP A 217 6.43 29.42 -12.79
C TRP A 217 6.16 29.16 -11.29
N TRP A 218 7.16 28.82 -10.47
CA TRP A 218 6.97 28.70 -9.02
C TRP A 218 6.47 30.00 -8.40
N SER A 219 6.98 31.14 -8.88
CA SER A 219 6.58 32.48 -8.40
C SER A 219 5.08 32.76 -8.57
N SER A 220 4.43 32.11 -9.54
CA SER A 220 3.00 32.18 -9.83
C SER A 220 2.15 31.34 -8.86
N VAL A 221 2.70 30.27 -8.27
CA VAL A 221 1.96 29.37 -7.37
C VAL A 221 1.68 30.04 -6.04
N LYS A 222 0.39 30.10 -5.64
CA LYS A 222 -0.06 30.70 -4.36
C LYS A 222 -0.67 29.68 -3.41
N LEU A 223 -1.09 28.53 -3.94
CA LEU A 223 -1.58 27.41 -3.17
C LEU A 223 -1.28 26.11 -3.93
N PHE A 224 -1.05 25.01 -3.23
CA PHE A 224 -0.89 23.70 -3.87
C PHE A 224 -1.75 22.59 -3.25
N ILE A 225 -2.00 21.55 -4.03
CA ILE A 225 -2.56 20.28 -3.57
C ILE A 225 -1.57 19.18 -4.00
N ASN A 226 -0.99 18.51 -3.02
CA ASN A 226 -0.16 17.33 -3.24
C ASN A 226 -1.05 16.09 -3.19
N LEU A 227 -0.97 15.25 -4.21
CA LEU A 227 -1.56 13.93 -4.25
C LEU A 227 -0.47 12.90 -3.98
N GLU A 228 -0.74 11.93 -3.13
CA GLU A 228 0.30 10.96 -2.74
C GLU A 228 -0.22 9.51 -2.57
N GLY A 229 0.71 8.58 -2.37
CA GLY A 229 0.49 7.14 -2.44
C GLY A 229 0.74 6.31 -1.19
N ALA A 230 0.59 6.88 0.00
CA ALA A 230 0.95 6.25 1.28
C ALA A 230 0.24 4.90 1.66
N GLY A 231 -0.45 4.21 0.77
CA GLY A 231 -0.99 2.85 0.95
C GLY A 231 -1.80 2.37 -0.27
N ALA A 232 -2.15 1.07 -0.32
CA ALA A 232 -2.69 0.41 -1.52
C ALA A 232 -4.11 0.83 -2.01
N GLY A 233 -4.66 1.96 -1.53
CA GLY A 233 -5.97 2.47 -1.96
C GLY A 233 -6.92 2.79 -0.80
N GLY A 234 -8.17 2.33 -0.92
CA GLY A 234 -9.23 2.66 0.04
C GLY A 234 -9.70 4.11 -0.09
N ARG A 235 -10.02 4.76 1.03
CA ARG A 235 -10.36 6.19 1.05
C ARG A 235 -9.06 6.99 1.08
N ALA A 236 -8.91 7.93 0.15
CA ALA A 236 -7.89 8.96 0.28
C ALA A 236 -8.20 9.86 1.48
N LEU A 237 -7.19 10.21 2.26
CA LEU A 237 -7.25 11.00 3.48
C LEU A 237 -6.51 12.32 3.25
N LEU A 238 -7.05 13.44 3.73
CA LEU A 238 -6.27 14.65 3.97
C LEU A 238 -5.47 14.47 5.28
N PHE A 239 -4.15 14.23 5.20
CA PHE A 239 -3.29 14.11 6.39
C PHE A 239 -2.59 15.40 6.75
N ARG A 240 -2.14 16.21 5.80
CA ARG A 240 -1.51 17.51 6.09
C ARG A 240 -2.25 18.64 5.40
N ALA A 241 -2.27 19.78 6.08
CA ALA A 241 -2.72 21.03 5.51
C ALA A 241 -2.14 22.22 6.30
N SER A 242 -1.79 23.27 5.57
CA SER A 242 -1.24 24.53 6.08
C SER A 242 -2.11 25.75 5.76
N ASN A 243 -3.23 25.58 5.05
CA ASN A 243 -4.15 26.66 4.72
C ASN A 243 -5.60 26.37 5.16
N GLN A 244 -6.18 27.20 6.03
CA GLN A 244 -7.54 27.03 6.53
C GLN A 244 -8.61 27.24 5.44
N ALA A 245 -8.41 28.19 4.52
CA ALA A 245 -9.36 28.46 3.43
C ALA A 245 -9.40 27.30 2.43
N ALA A 246 -8.27 26.68 2.07
CA ALA A 246 -8.25 25.50 1.21
C ALA A 246 -8.94 24.28 1.85
N VAL A 247 -8.75 24.07 3.16
CA VAL A 247 -9.48 23.02 3.88
C VAL A 247 -10.98 23.32 3.92
N ALA A 248 -11.37 24.58 4.07
CA ALA A 248 -12.77 25.01 3.97
C ALA A 248 -13.37 24.79 2.58
N HIS A 249 -12.60 25.04 1.51
CA HIS A 249 -13.02 24.76 0.13
C HIS A 249 -13.28 23.28 -0.13
N LEU A 250 -12.50 22.37 0.47
CA LEU A 250 -12.78 20.94 0.45
C LEU A 250 -14.00 20.60 1.34
N ALA A 251 -14.03 21.10 2.58
CA ALA A 251 -15.03 20.75 3.58
C ALA A 251 -16.46 21.20 3.24
N TRP A 252 -16.61 22.30 2.50
CA TRP A 252 -17.91 22.84 2.04
C TRP A 252 -18.14 22.63 0.53
N SER A 253 -17.41 21.71 -0.08
CA SER A 253 -17.65 21.29 -1.47
C SER A 253 -18.81 20.29 -1.62
N ASN A 254 -19.08 19.89 -2.87
CA ASN A 254 -20.04 18.84 -3.19
C ASN A 254 -19.44 17.41 -3.08
N ALA A 255 -18.19 17.25 -2.63
CA ALA A 255 -17.56 15.94 -2.46
C ALA A 255 -18.32 15.09 -1.43
N ARG A 256 -18.89 13.97 -1.87
CA ARG A 256 -19.80 13.15 -1.05
C ARG A 256 -19.10 12.36 0.07
N PHE A 257 -17.80 12.13 -0.07
CA PHE A 257 -16.97 11.32 0.82
C PHE A 257 -15.68 12.05 1.20
N VAL A 258 -15.80 13.25 1.79
CA VAL A 258 -14.65 13.96 2.37
C VAL A 258 -14.06 13.17 3.53
N HIS A 259 -12.74 12.96 3.54
CA HIS A 259 -12.02 12.27 4.60
C HIS A 259 -10.77 13.05 4.99
N GLY A 260 -10.61 13.36 6.28
CA GLY A 260 -9.52 14.19 6.79
C GLY A 260 -9.35 14.04 8.29
N SER A 261 -8.11 13.98 8.76
CA SER A 261 -7.78 13.75 10.17
C SER A 261 -6.67 14.69 10.65
N PRO A 262 -6.82 15.33 11.82
CA PRO A 262 -5.79 16.22 12.36
C PRO A 262 -4.56 15.44 12.82
N LEU A 263 -4.71 14.13 13.04
CA LEU A 263 -3.64 13.25 13.51
C LEU A 263 -2.43 13.25 12.57
N GLY A 264 -2.64 13.23 11.25
CA GLY A 264 -1.53 13.32 10.29
C GLY A 264 -0.76 14.61 10.47
N ASN A 265 -1.47 15.74 10.49
CA ASN A 265 -0.90 17.09 10.54
C ASN A 265 -0.05 17.26 11.80
N ASP A 266 -0.55 16.79 12.94
CA ASP A 266 0.15 16.85 14.22
C ASP A 266 1.31 15.84 14.30
N MET A 267 1.18 14.63 13.76
CA MET A 267 2.26 13.62 13.78
C MET A 267 3.48 14.02 12.94
N PHE A 268 3.25 14.58 11.75
CA PHE A 268 4.33 15.12 10.92
C PHE A 268 4.96 16.37 11.56
N LYS A 269 4.15 17.31 12.08
CA LYS A 269 4.66 18.51 12.79
C LYS A 269 5.45 18.16 14.05
N ALA A 270 5.05 17.11 14.77
CA ALA A 270 5.77 16.59 15.94
C ALA A 270 6.98 15.70 15.60
N LYS A 271 7.27 15.46 14.30
CA LYS A 271 8.35 14.58 13.81
C LYS A 271 8.29 13.16 14.39
N LEU A 272 7.08 12.65 14.62
CA LEU A 272 6.84 11.28 15.07
C LEU A 272 6.89 10.28 13.91
N LEU A 273 6.61 10.74 12.70
CA LEU A 273 6.85 10.03 11.45
C LEU A 273 8.19 10.48 10.87
N LYS A 274 8.98 9.53 10.34
CA LYS A 274 10.30 9.77 9.74
C LYS A 274 10.28 9.83 8.20
N SER A 275 9.15 9.47 7.58
CA SER A 275 8.89 9.71 6.17
C SER A 275 8.50 11.16 5.92
N ASP A 276 8.61 11.61 4.68
CA ASP A 276 8.13 12.91 4.23
C ASP A 276 7.61 12.78 2.79
N THR A 277 7.08 13.86 2.19
CA THR A 277 6.65 13.91 0.79
C THR A 277 6.91 15.30 0.19
N ASP A 278 6.75 15.47 -1.12
CA ASP A 278 6.88 16.76 -1.84
C ASP A 278 6.19 17.96 -1.16
N TYR A 279 5.08 17.73 -0.45
CA TYR A 279 4.38 18.74 0.35
C TYR A 279 5.33 19.52 1.26
N SER A 280 6.32 18.88 1.90
CA SER A 280 7.22 19.58 2.82
C SER A 280 8.15 20.54 2.08
N VAL A 281 8.59 20.21 0.87
CA VAL A 281 9.41 21.08 0.02
C VAL A 281 8.64 22.36 -0.32
N PHE A 282 7.38 22.23 -0.76
CA PHE A 282 6.54 23.37 -1.11
C PHE A 282 6.18 24.24 0.10
N THR A 283 5.87 23.65 1.25
CA THR A 283 5.64 24.43 2.49
C THR A 283 6.90 25.09 3.05
N ALA A 284 8.07 24.43 2.96
CA ALA A 284 9.35 25.03 3.36
C ALA A 284 9.77 26.18 2.44
N ALA A 285 9.32 26.15 1.18
CA ALA A 285 9.46 27.25 0.22
C ALA A 285 8.42 28.38 0.40
N GLY A 286 7.55 28.30 1.42
CA GLY A 286 6.63 29.37 1.83
C GLY A 286 5.24 29.34 1.21
N THR A 287 4.93 28.37 0.35
CA THR A 287 3.59 28.23 -0.25
C THR A 287 2.76 27.26 0.58
N PRO A 288 1.53 27.61 0.99
CA PRO A 288 0.69 26.71 1.77
C PRO A 288 -0.15 25.78 0.87
N GLY A 289 -0.67 24.69 1.42
CA GLY A 289 -1.37 23.69 0.61
C GLY A 289 -2.10 22.58 1.38
N LEU A 290 -2.55 21.59 0.62
CA LEU A 290 -3.24 20.36 1.06
C LEU A 290 -2.42 19.12 0.66
N ASP A 291 -2.57 18.02 1.39
CA ASP A 291 -1.84 16.76 1.17
C ASP A 291 -2.79 15.56 1.28
N ILE A 292 -3.08 14.89 0.15
CA ILE A 292 -4.16 13.91 -0.01
C ILE A 292 -3.61 12.59 -0.58
N ALA A 293 -3.80 11.48 0.14
CA ALA A 293 -3.34 10.15 -0.26
C ALA A 293 -4.15 9.02 0.34
N PHE A 294 -4.00 7.86 -0.27
CA PHE A 294 -4.24 6.60 0.38
C PHE A 294 -3.26 6.36 1.52
N TYR A 295 -3.70 5.70 2.58
CA TYR A 295 -2.86 5.33 3.73
C TYR A 295 -3.03 3.87 4.14
N ALA A 296 -3.97 3.16 3.50
CA ALA A 296 -4.39 1.82 3.89
C ALA A 296 -4.82 0.98 2.67
N PRO A 297 -4.37 -0.29 2.53
CA PRO A 297 -3.46 -0.99 3.43
C PRO A 297 -1.98 -0.62 3.18
N ARG A 298 -1.27 -0.20 4.22
CA ARG A 298 0.17 0.13 4.22
C ARG A 298 1.09 -1.09 3.92
N SER A 299 0.54 -2.31 3.79
CA SER A 299 1.31 -3.54 3.50
C SER A 299 1.97 -3.52 2.14
N HIS A 300 1.27 -2.98 1.14
CA HIS A 300 1.67 -3.00 -0.26
C HIS A 300 2.60 -1.81 -0.61
N TYR A 301 2.54 -0.74 0.17
CA TYR A 301 3.38 0.46 0.05
C TYR A 301 4.89 0.12 0.04
N HIS A 302 5.61 0.70 -0.93
CA HIS A 302 7.00 0.36 -1.28
C HIS A 302 7.22 -1.16 -1.44
N THR A 303 6.32 -1.89 -2.11
CA THR A 303 6.49 -3.33 -2.35
C THR A 303 6.06 -3.79 -3.75
N PRO A 304 6.52 -4.96 -4.22
CA PRO A 304 6.02 -5.59 -5.45
C PRO A 304 4.52 -5.88 -5.49
N ARG A 305 3.79 -5.65 -4.39
CA ARG A 305 2.33 -5.84 -4.29
C ARG A 305 1.53 -4.54 -4.43
N ASP A 306 2.17 -3.38 -4.58
CA ASP A 306 1.47 -2.18 -5.03
C ASP A 306 1.21 -2.31 -6.54
N THR A 307 0.07 -2.90 -6.87
CA THR A 307 -0.32 -3.25 -8.24
C THR A 307 -1.82 -3.05 -8.43
N LEU A 308 -2.28 -3.00 -9.69
CA LEU A 308 -3.69 -2.87 -10.05
C LEU A 308 -4.60 -3.93 -9.40
N ALA A 309 -4.05 -5.08 -9.02
CA ALA A 309 -4.79 -6.18 -8.39
C ALA A 309 -5.20 -5.91 -6.92
N TYR A 310 -4.55 -4.97 -6.24
CA TYR A 310 -4.79 -4.66 -4.82
C TYR A 310 -5.49 -3.31 -4.58
N THR A 311 -5.87 -2.62 -5.65
CA THR A 311 -6.61 -1.36 -5.61
C THR A 311 -7.88 -1.43 -6.46
N THR A 312 -8.69 -0.37 -6.49
CA THR A 312 -9.98 -0.36 -7.20
C THR A 312 -10.26 0.97 -7.91
N PRO A 313 -11.06 0.97 -9.00
CA PRO A 313 -11.56 2.20 -9.61
C PRO A 313 -12.33 3.08 -8.62
N ASN A 314 -12.99 2.47 -7.62
CA ASN A 314 -13.73 3.18 -6.57
C ASN A 314 -12.80 3.98 -5.63
N ALA A 315 -11.56 3.52 -5.43
CA ALA A 315 -10.55 4.25 -4.66
C ALA A 315 -10.02 5.45 -5.47
N LEU A 316 -9.73 5.25 -6.75
CA LEU A 316 -9.37 6.32 -7.69
C LEU A 316 -10.47 7.40 -7.75
N GLN A 317 -11.74 6.99 -7.89
CA GLN A 317 -12.91 7.87 -7.85
C GLN A 317 -12.97 8.70 -6.56
N HIS A 318 -12.60 8.14 -5.40
CA HIS A 318 -12.61 8.85 -4.13
C HIS A 318 -11.56 9.96 -4.08
N MET A 319 -10.32 9.66 -4.47
CA MET A 319 -9.26 10.67 -4.56
C MET A 319 -9.63 11.74 -5.60
N GLY A 320 -10.05 11.32 -6.79
CA GLY A 320 -10.44 12.19 -7.88
C GLY A 320 -11.58 13.14 -7.52
N GLN A 321 -12.67 12.63 -6.93
CA GLN A 321 -13.80 13.47 -6.49
C GLN A 321 -13.39 14.49 -5.42
N MET A 322 -12.57 14.10 -4.42
CA MET A 322 -12.07 15.04 -3.41
C MET A 322 -11.20 16.13 -4.03
N THR A 323 -10.24 15.75 -4.87
CA THR A 323 -9.30 16.70 -5.50
C THR A 323 -10.03 17.62 -6.47
N LEU A 324 -10.89 17.09 -7.35
CA LEU A 324 -11.69 17.88 -8.29
C LEU A 324 -12.49 18.96 -7.58
N ASN A 325 -13.18 18.60 -6.49
CA ASN A 325 -13.99 19.53 -5.72
C ASN A 325 -13.15 20.60 -5.01
N ALA A 326 -12.00 20.23 -4.41
CA ALA A 326 -11.09 21.20 -3.81
C ALA A 326 -10.52 22.17 -4.85
N VAL A 327 -9.98 21.65 -5.96
CA VAL A 327 -9.42 22.47 -7.05
C VAL A 327 -10.49 23.36 -7.67
N ARG A 328 -11.69 22.83 -7.98
CA ARG A 328 -12.79 23.60 -8.59
C ARG A 328 -13.18 24.80 -7.73
N ASN A 329 -13.23 24.63 -6.41
CA ASN A 329 -13.56 25.72 -5.49
C ASN A 329 -12.41 26.75 -5.37
N ILE A 330 -11.16 26.28 -5.18
CA ILE A 330 -9.97 27.15 -5.01
C ILE A 330 -9.64 27.92 -6.31
N ALA A 331 -9.67 27.25 -7.46
CA ALA A 331 -9.39 27.87 -8.76
C ALA A 331 -10.46 28.89 -9.19
N ASN A 332 -11.61 28.95 -8.49
CA ASN A 332 -12.66 29.93 -8.73
C ASN A 332 -12.83 30.97 -7.61
N SER A 333 -12.07 30.87 -6.51
CA SER A 333 -12.10 31.83 -5.40
C SER A 333 -11.17 33.04 -5.62
N ASP A 334 -11.14 33.98 -4.67
CA ASP A 334 -10.17 35.08 -4.63
C ASP A 334 -8.99 34.83 -3.66
N ASP A 335 -8.93 33.66 -3.01
CA ASP A 335 -7.93 33.35 -1.97
C ASP A 335 -6.50 33.29 -2.53
N LEU A 336 -6.33 32.98 -3.82
CA LEU A 336 -5.02 33.03 -4.49
C LEU A 336 -4.44 34.45 -4.56
N THR A 337 -5.24 35.50 -4.33
CA THR A 337 -4.79 36.90 -4.35
C THR A 337 -4.63 37.53 -2.97
N ASN A 338 -5.09 36.85 -1.91
CA ASN A 338 -4.98 37.35 -0.53
C ASN A 338 -3.79 36.67 0.17
N PRO A 339 -2.90 37.41 0.86
CA PRO A 339 -1.89 36.81 1.70
C PRO A 339 -2.57 36.13 2.90
N VAL A 340 -2.53 34.79 2.95
CA VAL A 340 -3.06 34.01 4.06
C VAL A 340 -1.95 33.81 5.09
N GLU A 341 -2.13 34.36 6.30
CA GLU A 341 -1.26 34.05 7.44
C GLU A 341 -1.38 32.57 7.84
N GLU A 342 -0.30 31.97 8.35
CA GLU A 342 -0.28 30.58 8.79
C GLU A 342 -1.07 30.40 10.10
N GLU A 343 -2.40 30.39 10.00
CA GLU A 343 -3.27 30.11 11.15
C GLU A 343 -3.18 28.63 11.55
N LYS A 344 -2.97 28.40 12.86
CA LYS A 344 -3.24 27.09 13.45
C LYS A 344 -4.73 26.81 13.32
N MET A 345 -5.06 25.73 12.62
CA MET A 345 -6.43 25.25 12.42
C MET A 345 -6.60 23.83 12.97
N ILE A 346 -7.85 23.45 13.21
CA ILE A 346 -8.23 22.07 13.46
C ILE A 346 -9.20 21.66 12.34
N PHE A 347 -8.95 20.50 11.75
CA PHE A 347 -9.86 19.88 10.80
C PHE A 347 -10.03 18.39 11.12
N TYR A 348 -11.24 17.87 10.92
CA TYR A 348 -11.55 16.45 11.00
C TYR A 348 -12.85 16.17 10.26
N ASP A 349 -13.01 14.95 9.74
CA ASP A 349 -14.32 14.46 9.31
C ASP A 349 -15.04 13.67 10.42
N VAL A 350 -16.34 13.46 10.20
CA VAL A 350 -17.14 12.49 10.94
C VAL A 350 -17.66 11.45 9.95
N LEU A 351 -17.24 10.19 10.11
CA LEU A 351 -17.64 9.03 9.31
C LEU A 351 -17.32 9.12 7.79
N GLY A 352 -16.38 9.99 7.42
CA GLY A 352 -16.00 10.37 6.06
C GLY A 352 -17.16 10.96 5.25
N ARG A 353 -17.91 11.88 5.86
CA ARG A 353 -19.05 12.58 5.23
C ARG A 353 -19.14 14.07 5.54
N TRP A 354 -18.94 14.44 6.80
CA TRP A 354 -19.04 15.84 7.23
C TRP A 354 -17.68 16.28 7.77
N MET A 355 -17.01 17.13 7.00
CA MET A 355 -15.73 17.70 7.40
C MET A 355 -15.95 19.04 8.11
N PHE A 356 -15.31 19.18 9.25
CA PHE A 356 -15.30 20.41 10.04
C PHE A 356 -13.91 21.03 9.94
N VAL A 357 -13.87 22.36 9.86
CA VAL A 357 -12.65 23.16 9.95
C VAL A 357 -12.91 24.44 10.72
N TYR A 358 -12.00 24.81 11.61
CA TYR A 358 -12.06 26.05 12.39
C TYR A 358 -10.69 26.41 12.97
N SER A 359 -10.50 27.69 13.31
CA SER A 359 -9.24 28.18 13.85
C SER A 359 -8.97 27.65 15.26
N PHE A 360 -7.70 27.60 15.63
CA PHE A 360 -7.29 27.24 16.98
C PHE A 360 -7.79 28.25 18.04
N GLY A 361 -8.03 29.51 17.66
CA GLY A 361 -8.72 30.49 18.50
C GLY A 361 -10.17 30.08 18.79
N THR A 362 -10.91 29.66 17.76
CA THR A 362 -12.27 29.11 17.91
C THR A 362 -12.27 27.84 18.77
N TYR A 363 -11.30 26.93 18.57
CA TYR A 363 -11.10 25.76 19.42
C TYR A 363 -10.94 26.13 20.90
N GLN A 364 -10.03 27.06 21.20
CA GLN A 364 -9.78 27.52 22.57
C GLN A 364 -11.04 28.15 23.17
N ALA A 365 -11.73 29.02 22.42
CA ALA A 365 -12.98 29.65 22.86
C ALA A 365 -14.06 28.61 23.19
N VAL A 366 -14.30 27.63 22.30
CA VAL A 366 -15.28 26.55 22.53
C VAL A 366 -14.94 25.73 23.78
N ASN A 367 -13.67 25.37 24.00
CA ASN A 367 -13.26 24.64 25.19
C ASN A 367 -13.38 25.48 26.48
N ILE A 368 -13.00 26.75 26.46
CA ILE A 368 -13.15 27.67 27.60
C ILE A 368 -14.64 27.87 27.93
N ILE A 369 -15.49 28.11 26.92
CA ILE A 369 -16.94 28.23 27.08
C ILE A 369 -17.52 26.93 27.64
N ALA A 370 -17.09 25.76 27.15
CA ALA A 370 -17.51 24.47 27.68
C ALA A 370 -17.12 24.32 29.16
N LEU A 371 -15.86 24.62 29.54
CA LEU A 371 -15.38 24.59 30.92
C LEU A 371 -16.15 25.54 31.85
N ILE A 372 -16.48 26.75 31.38
CA ILE A 372 -17.30 27.71 32.13
C ILE A 372 -18.74 27.20 32.26
N ALA A 373 -19.32 26.65 31.19
CA ALA A 373 -20.66 26.08 31.22
C ALA A 373 -20.74 24.91 32.20
N VAL A 374 -19.74 24.01 32.24
CA VAL A 374 -19.62 22.92 33.23
C VAL A 374 -19.79 23.48 34.65
N PHE A 375 -19.05 24.56 34.97
CA PHE A 375 -19.05 25.17 36.28
C PHE A 375 -20.39 25.84 36.63
N ILE A 376 -20.98 26.60 35.70
CA ILE A 376 -22.29 27.24 35.88
C ILE A 376 -23.40 26.20 36.07
N LEU A 377 -23.39 25.11 35.29
CA LEU A 377 -24.37 24.03 35.39
C LEU A 377 -24.24 23.24 36.69
N ALA A 378 -23.00 23.01 37.16
CA ALA A 378 -22.74 22.45 38.48
C ALA A 378 -23.38 23.32 39.59
N ILE A 379 -23.27 24.66 39.50
CA ILE A 379 -23.93 25.60 40.42
C ILE A 379 -25.46 25.53 40.30
N ILE A 380 -26.03 25.56 39.08
CA ILE A 380 -27.49 25.50 38.87
C ILE A 380 -28.10 24.23 39.47
N SER A 381 -27.43 23.09 39.35
CA SER A 381 -27.89 21.81 39.92
C SER A 381 -28.09 21.85 41.44
N THR A 382 -27.40 22.74 42.16
CA THR A 382 -27.54 22.92 43.62
C THR A 382 -28.84 23.60 44.05
N LYS A 383 -29.48 24.37 43.17
CA LYS A 383 -30.67 25.16 43.54
C LYS A 383 -31.88 24.26 43.84
N LYS A 384 -31.95 23.05 43.27
CA LYS A 384 -33.05 22.09 43.44
C LYS A 384 -33.15 21.40 44.80
N ASN A 385 -32.23 21.63 45.75
CA ASN A 385 -32.16 20.87 47.01
C ASN A 385 -32.42 21.77 48.23
N GLU A 386 -33.68 22.11 48.48
CA GLU A 386 -34.10 23.20 49.38
C GLU A 386 -33.66 23.05 50.84
N GLN A 387 -33.45 21.83 51.33
CA GLN A 387 -33.24 21.52 52.76
C GLN A 387 -31.84 21.86 53.33
N LEU A 388 -30.90 22.39 52.54
CA LEU A 388 -29.52 22.68 52.98
C LEU A 388 -29.20 24.17 52.90
N THR A 389 -28.34 24.68 53.80
CA THR A 389 -27.84 26.07 53.67
C THR A 389 -26.86 26.20 52.50
N THR A 390 -26.77 27.39 51.89
CA THR A 390 -25.93 27.67 50.72
C THR A 390 -24.47 27.18 50.90
N ARG A 391 -23.86 27.47 52.05
CA ARG A 391 -22.47 27.03 52.36
C ARG A 391 -22.36 25.50 52.48
N GLN A 392 -23.35 24.83 53.08
CA GLN A 392 -23.39 23.37 53.21
C GLN A 392 -23.66 22.66 51.87
N ARG A 393 -24.43 23.27 50.95
CA ARG A 393 -24.61 22.74 49.59
C ARG A 393 -23.28 22.70 48.84
N TYR A 394 -22.57 23.84 48.81
CA TYR A 394 -21.28 23.94 48.12
C TYR A 394 -20.22 23.01 48.71
N THR A 395 -20.06 22.92 50.04
CA THR A 395 -19.04 22.02 50.63
C THR A 395 -19.37 20.53 50.40
N LYS A 396 -20.65 20.14 50.50
CA LYS A 396 -21.07 18.76 50.23
C LYS A 396 -20.85 18.37 48.77
N GLN A 397 -21.19 19.25 47.82
CA GLN A 397 -21.01 18.98 46.39
C GLN A 397 -19.53 19.02 45.98
N ALA A 398 -18.74 19.98 46.49
CA ALA A 398 -17.29 20.01 46.26
C ALA A 398 -16.61 18.73 46.78
N SER A 399 -17.03 18.21 47.94
CA SER A 399 -16.54 16.93 48.47
C SER A 399 -17.01 15.70 47.69
N MET A 400 -18.12 15.78 46.94
CA MET A 400 -18.55 14.73 46.02
C MET A 400 -17.73 14.77 44.73
N LEU A 401 -17.65 15.94 44.09
CA LEU A 401 -16.86 16.19 42.89
C LEU A 401 -15.38 15.83 43.09
N SER A 402 -14.77 16.20 44.22
CA SER A 402 -13.37 15.87 44.51
C SER A 402 -13.13 14.37 44.66
N ARG A 403 -14.11 13.62 45.20
CA ARG A 403 -14.03 12.16 45.36
C ARG A 403 -14.25 11.41 44.05
N GLU A 404 -15.17 11.88 43.21
CA GLU A 404 -15.40 11.29 41.89
C GLU A 404 -14.26 11.61 40.91
N LEU A 405 -13.67 12.81 41.00
CA LEU A 405 -12.42 13.13 40.29
C LEU A 405 -11.29 12.20 40.74
N LEU A 406 -11.07 12.04 42.05
CA LEU A 406 -10.06 11.12 42.60
C LEU A 406 -10.31 9.66 42.15
N ALA A 407 -11.54 9.18 42.19
CA ALA A 407 -11.87 7.82 41.74
C ALA A 407 -11.72 7.63 40.21
N THR A 408 -11.92 8.69 39.42
CA THR A 408 -11.66 8.70 37.97
C THR A 408 -10.15 8.66 37.71
N ILE A 409 -9.34 9.44 38.44
CA ILE A 409 -7.87 9.41 38.37
C ILE A 409 -7.34 8.02 38.76
N ILE A 410 -7.83 7.43 39.84
CA ILE A 410 -7.44 6.07 40.27
C ILE A 410 -7.78 5.03 39.20
N SER A 411 -8.95 5.16 38.56
CA SER A 411 -9.33 4.27 37.46
C SER A 411 -8.42 4.45 36.24
N LEU A 412 -8.09 5.68 35.85
CA LEU A 412 -7.17 5.97 34.75
C LEU A 412 -5.76 5.44 35.04
N VAL A 413 -5.22 5.65 36.24
CA VAL A 413 -3.92 5.11 36.66
C VAL A 413 -3.91 3.58 36.62
N ALA A 414 -4.99 2.92 37.07
CA ALA A 414 -5.10 1.47 37.03
C ALA A 414 -5.21 0.91 35.59
N ILE A 415 -5.95 1.60 34.70
CA ILE A 415 -6.00 1.31 33.26
C ILE A 415 -4.59 1.39 32.66
N VAL A 416 -3.92 2.54 32.81
CA VAL A 416 -2.59 2.80 32.25
C VAL A 416 -1.56 1.81 32.79
N LEU A 417 -1.53 1.56 34.11
CA LEU A 417 -0.62 0.58 34.71
C LEU A 417 -0.85 -0.83 34.15
N SER A 418 -2.11 -1.26 34.00
CA SER A 418 -2.42 -2.57 33.44
C SER A 418 -2.00 -2.70 31.98
N ILE A 419 -2.14 -1.63 31.18
CA ILE A 419 -1.68 -1.61 29.80
C ILE A 419 -0.15 -1.64 29.74
N VAL A 420 0.54 -0.83 30.54
CA VAL A 420 2.02 -0.80 30.58
C VAL A 420 2.59 -2.18 30.94
N VAL A 421 2.02 -2.86 31.93
CA VAL A 421 2.42 -4.23 32.29
C VAL A 421 2.18 -5.21 31.12
N ALA A 422 1.00 -5.18 30.51
CA ALA A 422 0.65 -6.04 29.37
C ALA A 422 1.60 -5.83 28.17
N VAL A 423 1.79 -4.57 27.76
CA VAL A 423 2.70 -4.17 26.67
C VAL A 423 4.14 -4.59 26.98
N THR A 424 4.62 -4.40 28.21
CA THR A 424 5.98 -4.80 28.60
C THR A 424 6.19 -6.31 28.50
N ILE A 425 5.22 -7.11 28.96
CA ILE A 425 5.28 -8.58 28.90
C ILE A 425 5.32 -9.05 27.44
N VAL A 426 4.43 -8.55 26.58
CA VAL A 426 4.37 -9.02 25.19
C VAL A 426 5.55 -8.53 24.35
N SER A 427 6.05 -7.30 24.59
CA SER A 427 7.25 -6.79 23.92
C SER A 427 8.53 -7.55 24.30
N TYR A 428 8.54 -8.23 25.46
CA TYR A 428 9.66 -9.08 25.88
C TYR A 428 9.57 -10.50 25.28
N LEU A 429 8.35 -11.05 25.13
CA LEU A 429 8.14 -12.43 24.71
C LEU A 429 7.91 -12.61 23.20
N ASN A 430 7.32 -11.61 22.53
CA ASN A 430 7.10 -11.57 21.09
C ASN A 430 7.24 -10.11 20.58
N PRO A 431 8.47 -9.58 20.49
CA PRO A 431 8.75 -8.19 20.05
C PRO A 431 8.33 -7.89 18.60
N SER A 432 7.85 -8.89 17.86
CA SER A 432 7.38 -8.74 16.47
C SER A 432 5.86 -8.66 16.34
N MET A 433 5.09 -8.83 17.42
CA MET A 433 3.62 -8.96 17.37
C MET A 433 2.90 -7.70 16.86
N SER A 434 3.24 -6.52 17.36
CA SER A 434 2.68 -5.21 16.96
C SER A 434 2.70 -5.01 15.45
N TYR A 435 3.81 -5.41 14.85
CA TYR A 435 4.18 -5.18 13.46
C TYR A 435 3.54 -6.13 12.46
N GLY A 436 2.71 -7.09 12.89
CA GLY A 436 1.97 -7.91 11.93
C GLY A 436 0.72 -8.64 12.38
N ASN A 437 0.34 -8.53 13.65
CA ASN A 437 -1.07 -8.69 14.04
C ASN A 437 -1.54 -7.59 14.98
N THR A 438 -1.64 -6.37 14.42
CA THR A 438 -2.07 -5.17 15.13
C THR A 438 -3.50 -5.27 15.68
N TYR A 439 -4.39 -6.10 15.08
CA TYR A 439 -5.72 -6.35 15.64
C TYR A 439 -5.67 -7.17 16.95
N SER A 440 -4.85 -8.22 17.01
CA SER A 440 -4.60 -8.95 18.26
C SER A 440 -3.97 -8.06 19.32
N ALA A 441 -3.05 -7.17 18.91
CA ALA A 441 -2.48 -6.15 19.81
C ALA A 441 -3.55 -5.20 20.38
N VAL A 442 -4.46 -4.68 19.56
CA VAL A 442 -5.60 -3.85 20.02
C VAL A 442 -6.51 -4.62 20.97
N LEU A 443 -6.87 -5.86 20.66
CA LEU A 443 -7.71 -6.70 21.52
C LEU A 443 -7.04 -6.96 22.87
N TYR A 444 -5.72 -7.14 22.89
CA TYR A 444 -4.94 -7.32 24.11
C TYR A 444 -4.88 -6.06 24.97
N ILE A 445 -4.60 -4.89 24.38
CA ILE A 445 -4.58 -3.60 25.07
C ILE A 445 -5.99 -3.25 25.60
N PHE A 446 -7.05 -3.50 24.82
CA PHE A 446 -8.43 -3.32 25.25
C PHE A 446 -8.79 -4.24 26.44
N SER A 447 -8.38 -5.51 26.39
CA SER A 447 -8.57 -6.45 27.49
C SER A 447 -7.84 -6.01 28.75
N ALA A 448 -6.61 -5.49 28.62
CA ALA A 448 -5.82 -4.97 29.73
C ALA A 448 -6.46 -3.70 30.33
N ALA A 449 -6.95 -2.79 29.49
CA ALA A 449 -7.66 -1.60 29.92
C ALA A 449 -8.94 -1.95 30.71
N VAL A 450 -9.76 -2.87 30.20
CA VAL A 450 -10.97 -3.34 30.88
C VAL A 450 -10.64 -4.02 32.21
N PHE A 451 -9.58 -4.84 32.28
CA PHE A 451 -9.12 -5.43 33.52
C PHE A 451 -8.68 -4.36 34.54
N GLY A 452 -7.85 -3.39 34.13
CA GLY A 452 -7.41 -2.29 34.99
C GLY A 452 -8.57 -1.47 35.56
N LEU A 453 -9.58 -1.16 34.74
CA LEU A 453 -10.79 -0.46 35.18
C LEU A 453 -11.62 -1.30 36.17
N LEU A 454 -11.76 -2.61 35.94
CA LEU A 454 -12.50 -3.50 36.85
C LEU A 454 -11.74 -3.74 38.17
N ALA A 455 -10.41 -3.81 38.12
CA ALA A 455 -9.54 -3.96 39.29
C ALA A 455 -9.53 -2.71 40.18
N SER A 456 -9.73 -1.50 39.62
CA SER A 456 -9.79 -0.25 40.39
C SER A 456 -11.08 -0.10 41.23
N GLN A 457 -12.18 -0.75 40.83
CA GLN A 457 -13.51 -0.50 41.40
C GLN A 457 -13.61 -0.72 42.92
N PRO A 458 -13.07 -1.80 43.53
CA PRO A 458 -13.16 -2.01 44.97
C PRO A 458 -12.46 -0.91 45.80
N LEU A 459 -11.41 -0.30 45.24
CA LEU A 459 -10.72 0.84 45.86
C LEU A 459 -11.54 2.13 45.68
N CYS A 460 -12.07 2.35 44.49
CA CYS A 460 -12.93 3.51 44.18
C CYS A 460 -14.20 3.54 45.04
N GLU A 461 -14.85 2.40 45.31
CA GLU A 461 -16.01 2.32 46.21
C GLU A 461 -15.67 2.71 47.66
N ARG A 462 -14.52 2.25 48.18
CA ARG A 462 -14.05 2.56 49.54
C ARG A 462 -13.78 4.06 49.73
N LEU A 463 -13.24 4.72 48.71
CA LEU A 463 -12.84 6.13 48.75
C LEU A 463 -13.99 7.11 48.45
N SER A 464 -14.86 6.79 47.48
CA SER A 464 -15.96 7.67 47.08
C SER A 464 -17.04 7.80 48.16
N LYS A 465 -17.43 6.68 48.81
CA LYS A 465 -18.62 6.57 49.68
C LYS A 465 -19.91 7.09 49.01
N ALA A 466 -19.97 7.09 47.68
CA ALA A 466 -21.06 7.67 46.90
C ALA A 466 -22.32 6.77 46.91
N PRO A 467 -23.54 7.35 46.87
CA PRO A 467 -24.76 6.57 46.76
C PRO A 467 -24.83 5.81 45.43
N ARG A 468 -25.29 4.55 45.46
CA ARG A 468 -25.36 3.61 44.32
C ARG A 468 -26.43 3.93 43.27
N SER A 469 -26.96 5.16 43.21
CA SER A 469 -27.97 5.51 42.21
C SER A 469 -27.28 5.90 40.90
N LEU A 470 -27.75 5.38 39.77
CA LEU A 470 -27.16 5.73 38.46
C LEU A 470 -27.26 7.25 38.20
N SER A 471 -28.35 7.89 38.66
CA SER A 471 -28.52 9.35 38.62
C SER A 471 -27.53 10.16 39.47
N SER A 472 -26.71 9.53 40.31
CA SER A 472 -25.67 10.16 41.14
C SER A 472 -24.27 9.61 40.86
N GLN A 473 -24.09 8.94 39.71
CA GLN A 473 -22.80 8.44 39.21
C GLN A 473 -22.55 8.83 37.75
N VAL A 474 -23.58 9.34 37.07
CA VAL A 474 -23.55 9.78 35.67
C VAL A 474 -23.05 11.23 35.62
N ASP A 475 -21.81 11.40 36.10
CA ASP A 475 -21.14 12.68 36.35
C ASP A 475 -20.10 13.04 35.28
N THR A 476 -20.45 12.86 34.00
CA THR A 476 -19.82 13.64 32.92
C THR A 476 -20.71 14.83 32.61
N THR A 477 -20.14 16.00 32.31
CA THR A 477 -20.91 17.25 32.19
C THR A 477 -22.06 17.15 31.20
N LEU A 478 -21.83 16.51 30.05
CA LEU A 478 -22.85 16.30 29.03
C LEU A 478 -24.02 15.44 29.54
N ALA A 479 -23.72 14.44 30.37
CA ALA A 479 -24.71 13.59 31.00
C ALA A 479 -25.50 14.34 32.11
N VAL A 480 -24.84 15.23 32.85
CA VAL A 480 -25.47 16.16 33.82
C VAL A 480 -26.35 17.20 33.12
N ILE A 481 -25.94 17.72 31.97
CA ILE A 481 -26.75 18.61 31.10
C ILE A 481 -28.02 17.88 30.67
N LEU A 482 -27.90 16.69 30.09
CA LEU A 482 -29.06 15.92 29.63
C LEU A 482 -29.94 15.47 30.80
N CYS A 483 -29.37 15.14 31.96
CA CYS A 483 -30.13 14.85 33.18
C CYS A 483 -30.78 16.08 33.85
N SER A 484 -30.34 17.30 33.56
CA SER A 484 -30.94 18.52 34.11
C SER A 484 -31.99 19.14 33.17
N THR A 485 -31.80 18.98 31.85
CA THR A 485 -32.70 19.46 30.79
C THR A 485 -33.85 18.48 30.48
N ILE A 486 -33.59 17.17 30.41
CA ILE A 486 -34.63 16.18 30.11
C ILE A 486 -35.43 15.85 31.40
N PRO A 487 -36.77 15.93 31.39
CA PRO A 487 -37.61 15.61 32.56
C PRO A 487 -37.33 14.21 33.13
N ALA A 488 -37.39 14.08 34.47
CA ALA A 488 -37.06 12.81 35.15
C ALA A 488 -38.00 11.64 34.79
N GLY A 489 -39.26 11.94 34.39
CA GLY A 489 -40.22 10.95 33.93
C GLY A 489 -40.13 10.58 32.44
N ALA A 490 -39.25 11.22 31.67
CA ALA A 490 -39.10 10.91 30.24
C ALA A 490 -38.41 9.55 30.06
N THR A 491 -39.10 8.59 29.45
CA THR A 491 -38.61 7.22 29.22
C THR A 491 -37.33 7.17 28.38
N PHE A 492 -37.14 8.13 27.48
CA PHE A 492 -35.94 8.28 26.64
C PHE A 492 -34.74 8.94 27.35
N ARG A 493 -34.88 9.43 28.58
CA ARG A 493 -33.83 10.17 29.30
C ARG A 493 -32.53 9.37 29.48
N LEU A 494 -32.61 8.15 29.99
CA LEU A 494 -31.43 7.30 30.15
C LEU A 494 -30.81 6.89 28.81
N PRO A 495 -31.60 6.47 27.79
CA PRO A 495 -31.10 6.27 26.43
C PRO A 495 -30.35 7.48 25.85
N ALA A 496 -30.91 8.69 25.95
CA ALA A 496 -30.27 9.92 25.43
C ALA A 496 -28.94 10.23 26.15
N VAL A 497 -28.90 10.01 27.47
CA VAL A 497 -27.69 10.19 28.28
C VAL A 497 -26.62 9.14 27.94
N PHE A 498 -27.00 7.87 27.78
CA PHE A 498 -26.11 6.81 27.31
C PHE A 498 -25.55 7.12 25.91
N LEU A 499 -26.42 7.57 24.99
CA LEU A 499 -26.04 7.95 23.63
C LEU A 499 -25.00 9.08 23.64
N ALA A 500 -25.26 10.18 24.34
CA ALA A 500 -24.34 11.30 24.37
C ALA A 500 -23.00 11.01 25.09
N GLN A 501 -23.04 10.21 26.16
CA GLN A 501 -21.83 9.88 26.93
C GLN A 501 -20.98 8.76 26.29
N ILE A 502 -21.63 7.74 25.71
CA ILE A 502 -20.94 6.56 25.17
C ILE A 502 -20.82 6.64 23.65
N LEU A 503 -21.92 6.82 22.90
CA LEU A 503 -21.88 6.70 21.44
C LEU A 503 -20.92 7.70 20.80
N LEU A 504 -21.12 9.00 21.02
CA LEU A 504 -20.36 10.03 20.29
C LEU A 504 -18.84 10.00 20.57
N PRO A 505 -18.36 9.96 21.83
CA PRO A 505 -16.92 9.84 22.09
C PRO A 505 -16.35 8.51 21.59
N THR A 506 -17.12 7.41 21.69
CA THR A 506 -16.61 6.09 21.28
C THR A 506 -16.53 5.96 19.76
N VAL A 507 -17.44 6.56 18.98
CA VAL A 507 -17.33 6.62 17.51
C VAL A 507 -16.01 7.28 17.11
N LEU A 508 -15.76 8.50 17.60
CA LEU A 508 -14.56 9.27 17.27
C LEU A 508 -13.27 8.58 17.72
N MET A 509 -13.26 7.97 18.91
CA MET A 509 -12.09 7.25 19.41
C MET A 509 -11.89 5.88 18.74
N ILE A 510 -12.95 5.19 18.32
CA ILE A 510 -12.84 3.98 17.49
C ILE A 510 -12.24 4.32 16.13
N GLU A 511 -12.71 5.40 15.50
CA GLU A 511 -12.18 5.89 14.24
C GLU A 511 -10.68 6.23 14.34
N PHE A 512 -10.27 6.90 15.42
CA PHE A 512 -8.85 7.14 15.73
C PHE A 512 -8.06 5.86 15.98
N CYS A 513 -8.62 4.88 16.73
CA CYS A 513 -7.99 3.57 16.94
C CYS A 513 -7.78 2.84 15.61
N LEU A 514 -8.80 2.81 14.74
CA LEU A 514 -8.73 2.18 13.41
C LEU A 514 -7.75 2.91 12.49
N LEU A 515 -7.67 4.24 12.56
CA LEU A 515 -6.71 5.04 11.81
C LEU A 515 -5.28 4.71 12.23
N SER A 516 -5.05 4.68 13.55
CA SER A 516 -3.78 4.22 14.13
C SER A 516 -3.45 2.80 13.66
N VAL A 517 -4.38 1.84 13.79
CA VAL A 517 -4.19 0.44 13.36
C VAL A 517 -3.71 0.35 11.92
N ASP A 518 -4.34 1.07 11.00
CA ASP A 518 -4.00 0.97 9.57
C ASP A 518 -2.63 1.59 9.25
N SER A 519 -2.29 2.73 9.87
CA SER A 519 -0.98 3.38 9.73
C SER A 519 0.18 2.56 10.31
N MET A 520 -0.06 1.79 11.38
CA MET A 520 1.03 1.17 12.18
C MET A 520 1.47 -0.22 11.71
N ARG A 521 0.78 -0.87 10.77
CA ARG A 521 1.04 -2.29 10.43
C ARG A 521 2.42 -2.57 9.83
N HIS A 522 3.23 -1.57 9.47
CA HIS A 522 4.44 -1.76 8.64
C HIS A 522 5.67 -0.95 9.04
N SER A 523 5.72 -0.38 10.25
CA SER A 523 6.79 0.54 10.65
C SER A 523 8.09 -0.13 11.14
N THR A 524 8.36 -1.40 10.78
CA THR A 524 9.64 -2.05 11.14
C THR A 524 10.83 -1.58 10.31
N PRO A 525 10.74 -1.33 8.99
CA PRO A 525 11.91 -0.91 8.22
C PRO A 525 12.24 0.57 8.47
N ASP A 526 11.24 1.44 8.64
CA ASP A 526 11.43 2.90 8.85
C ASP A 526 12.04 3.29 10.20
N GLY A 527 12.17 2.33 11.13
CA GLY A 527 12.77 2.57 12.44
C GLY A 527 11.92 3.43 13.36
N THR A 528 10.59 3.44 13.18
CA THR A 528 9.63 3.98 14.13
C THR A 528 9.53 3.05 15.35
N PRO A 529 9.67 3.54 16.60
CA PRO A 529 9.71 2.68 17.77
C PRO A 529 8.32 2.17 18.18
N GLU A 530 8.22 0.87 18.47
CA GLU A 530 7.01 0.17 18.93
C GLU A 530 6.24 0.87 20.07
N ILE A 531 6.95 1.59 20.94
CA ILE A 531 6.34 2.27 22.09
C ILE A 531 5.49 3.48 21.68
N ALA A 532 5.79 4.15 20.56
CA ALA A 532 4.97 5.23 20.02
C ALA A 532 3.63 4.68 19.50
N VAL A 533 3.71 3.57 18.76
CA VAL A 533 2.58 2.77 18.24
C VAL A 533 1.66 2.34 19.37
N TYR A 534 2.21 1.67 20.40
CA TYR A 534 1.41 1.28 21.57
C TYR A 534 0.88 2.48 22.35
N GLY A 535 1.63 3.56 22.48
CA GLY A 535 1.20 4.77 23.20
C GLY A 535 -0.09 5.37 22.61
N LEU A 536 -0.14 5.57 21.29
CA LEU A 536 -1.31 6.13 20.59
C LEU A 536 -2.56 5.26 20.75
N LEU A 537 -2.43 3.94 20.58
CA LEU A 537 -3.53 3.00 20.85
C LEU A 537 -3.98 3.03 22.32
N SER A 538 -3.02 3.03 23.24
CA SER A 538 -3.29 2.97 24.68
C SER A 538 -4.06 4.20 25.16
N ILE A 539 -3.75 5.40 24.64
CA ILE A 539 -4.49 6.62 24.96
C ILE A 539 -5.95 6.49 24.55
N SER A 540 -6.20 6.16 23.28
CA SER A 540 -7.56 6.11 22.71
C SER A 540 -8.41 5.00 23.33
N ILE A 541 -7.82 3.82 23.54
CA ILE A 541 -8.46 2.70 24.25
C ILE A 541 -8.75 3.08 25.72
N SER A 542 -7.82 3.76 26.40
CA SER A 542 -8.05 4.23 27.79
C SER A 542 -9.22 5.21 27.86
N LEU A 543 -9.33 6.13 26.90
CA LEU A 543 -10.43 7.10 26.84
C LEU A 543 -11.78 6.40 26.58
N ILE A 544 -11.86 5.44 25.66
CA ILE A 544 -13.06 4.61 25.43
C ILE A 544 -13.46 3.87 26.70
N VAL A 545 -12.53 3.14 27.30
CA VAL A 545 -12.80 2.27 28.45
C VAL A 545 -13.18 3.10 29.68
N LEU A 546 -12.57 4.26 29.89
CA LEU A 546 -12.88 5.16 31.02
C LEU A 546 -14.35 5.61 31.02
N GLN A 547 -14.98 5.82 29.85
CA GLN A 547 -16.41 6.18 29.76
C GLN A 547 -17.35 5.10 30.33
N LEU A 548 -16.88 3.85 30.43
CA LEU A 548 -17.67 2.75 30.98
C LEU A 548 -17.73 2.76 32.52
N ARG A 549 -16.91 3.58 33.19
CA ARG A 549 -16.81 3.66 34.66
C ARG A 549 -18.17 3.78 35.36
N PRO A 550 -19.11 4.69 34.98
CA PRO A 550 -20.41 4.81 35.68
C PRO A 550 -21.29 3.56 35.53
N TRP A 551 -21.26 2.94 34.35
CA TRP A 551 -22.04 1.74 34.04
C TRP A 551 -21.50 0.50 34.75
N ILE A 552 -20.16 0.41 34.87
CA ILE A 552 -19.45 -0.56 35.71
C ILE A 552 -19.71 -0.32 37.21
N ALA A 553 -19.81 0.94 37.65
CA ALA A 553 -20.09 1.26 39.05
C ALA A 553 -21.48 0.77 39.50
N TYR A 554 -22.48 0.74 38.60
CA TYR A 554 -23.83 0.25 38.85
C TYR A 554 -23.97 -1.28 38.85
N ALA A 555 -23.07 -2.01 38.18
CA ALA A 555 -23.12 -3.45 38.07
C ALA A 555 -22.81 -4.16 39.41
N GLY A 556 -23.49 -5.29 39.68
CA GLY A 556 -23.54 -5.94 41.00
C GLY A 556 -22.25 -6.62 41.48
N ASP A 557 -22.01 -7.87 41.06
CA ASP A 557 -20.89 -8.68 41.55
C ASP A 557 -19.59 -8.38 40.79
N LYS A 558 -18.89 -7.34 41.24
CA LYS A 558 -17.65 -6.85 40.63
C LYS A 558 -16.51 -7.87 40.74
N ARG A 559 -16.42 -8.66 41.82
CA ARG A 559 -15.33 -9.63 42.02
C ARG A 559 -15.34 -10.71 40.94
N LYS A 560 -16.51 -11.24 40.58
CA LYS A 560 -16.63 -12.21 39.48
C LYS A 560 -16.26 -11.60 38.13
N ALA A 561 -16.63 -10.34 37.89
CA ALA A 561 -16.29 -9.64 36.66
C ALA A 561 -14.77 -9.40 36.53
N THR A 562 -14.10 -8.97 37.61
CA THR A 562 -12.63 -8.81 37.62
C THR A 562 -11.92 -10.14 37.32
N ILE A 563 -12.34 -11.24 37.97
CA ILE A 563 -11.77 -12.58 37.72
C ILE A 563 -11.98 -12.99 36.25
N LEU A 564 -13.19 -12.83 35.71
CA LEU A 564 -13.48 -13.16 34.31
C LEU A 564 -12.65 -12.30 33.34
N SER A 565 -12.49 -11.00 33.59
CA SER A 565 -11.63 -10.14 32.76
C SER A 565 -10.15 -10.53 32.83
N GLY A 566 -9.66 -11.03 33.97
CA GLY A 566 -8.31 -11.57 34.08
C GLY A 566 -8.11 -12.87 33.29
N ILE A 567 -9.12 -13.75 33.29
CA ILE A 567 -9.12 -14.96 32.45
C ILE A 567 -9.13 -14.59 30.96
N ILE A 568 -9.96 -13.63 30.54
CA ILE A 568 -10.00 -13.14 29.15
C ILE A 568 -8.65 -12.54 28.76
N LEU A 569 -8.05 -11.69 29.60
CA LEU A 569 -6.73 -11.11 29.36
C LEU A 569 -5.64 -12.18 29.19
N LEU A 570 -5.67 -13.24 30.00
CA LEU A 570 -4.74 -14.38 29.89
C LEU A 570 -4.98 -15.20 28.60
N LEU A 571 -6.23 -15.44 28.22
CA LEU A 571 -6.56 -16.15 26.98
C LEU A 571 -6.13 -15.35 25.74
N VAL A 572 -6.39 -14.04 25.71
CA VAL A 572 -5.94 -13.16 24.62
C VAL A 572 -4.41 -13.10 24.59
N PHE A 573 -3.73 -13.05 25.74
CA PHE A 573 -2.27 -13.16 25.81
C PHE A 573 -1.74 -14.45 25.17
N ILE A 574 -2.32 -15.62 25.48
CA ILE A 574 -1.91 -16.91 24.92
C ILE A 574 -2.13 -16.94 23.39
N ILE A 575 -3.22 -16.35 22.89
CA ILE A 575 -3.47 -16.20 21.45
C ILE A 575 -2.42 -15.29 20.81
N CYS A 576 -2.16 -14.12 21.40
CA CYS A 576 -1.14 -13.18 20.95
C CYS A 576 0.29 -13.77 20.94
N TRP A 577 0.59 -14.65 21.89
CA TRP A 577 1.89 -15.33 21.99
C TRP A 577 2.05 -16.47 20.98
N SER A 578 0.96 -17.18 20.64
CA SER A 578 0.99 -18.33 19.72
C SER A 578 0.85 -17.98 18.23
N LEU A 579 0.35 -16.80 17.90
CA LEU A 579 0.23 -16.35 16.50
C LEU A 579 1.59 -15.93 15.93
N PRO A 580 1.93 -16.34 14.70
CA PRO A 580 3.15 -15.89 14.04
C PRO A 580 3.08 -14.38 13.76
N PRO A 581 4.18 -13.64 13.94
CA PRO A 581 4.17 -12.19 13.75
C PRO A 581 3.99 -11.76 12.29
N PHE A 582 4.34 -12.60 11.30
CA PHE A 582 4.23 -12.28 9.87
C PHE A 582 3.41 -13.34 9.12
N ASN A 583 2.75 -12.94 8.03
CA ASN A 583 1.93 -13.81 7.19
C ASN A 583 1.91 -13.32 5.72
N GLY A 584 1.62 -14.23 4.79
CA GLY A 584 1.58 -13.91 3.35
C GLY A 584 0.48 -12.95 2.90
N GLY A 585 -0.48 -12.59 3.76
CA GLY A 585 -1.54 -11.63 3.43
C GLY A 585 -1.20 -10.21 3.88
N TRP A 586 -1.64 -9.88 5.08
CA TRP A 586 -1.77 -8.51 5.60
C TRP A 586 -0.50 -7.93 6.24
N SER A 587 0.50 -8.77 6.48
CA SER A 587 1.78 -8.37 7.07
C SER A 587 2.91 -9.32 6.67
N PRO A 588 3.40 -9.24 5.42
CA PRO A 588 4.57 -9.99 4.99
C PRO A 588 5.82 -9.50 5.73
N ASN A 589 6.76 -10.40 5.97
CA ASN A 589 8.10 -10.00 6.40
C ASN A 589 8.80 -9.23 5.26
N LYS A 590 9.56 -8.19 5.58
CA LYS A 590 10.23 -7.32 4.62
C LYS A 590 11.75 -7.42 4.81
N PHE A 591 12.48 -7.72 3.74
CA PHE A 591 13.94 -7.56 3.67
C PHE A 591 14.27 -6.41 2.73
N VAL A 592 15.03 -5.43 3.20
CA VAL A 592 15.65 -4.42 2.34
C VAL A 592 16.94 -5.01 1.78
N PHE A 593 17.08 -5.01 0.45
CA PHE A 593 18.19 -5.58 -0.30
C PHE A 593 19.06 -4.46 -0.90
N ASP A 594 20.38 -4.59 -0.73
CA ASP A 594 21.37 -3.78 -1.43
C ASP A 594 22.51 -4.70 -1.94
N LEU A 595 22.91 -4.55 -3.21
CA LEU A 595 24.01 -5.32 -3.82
C LEU A 595 25.20 -4.41 -4.14
N HIS A 596 26.32 -4.60 -3.45
CA HIS A 596 27.56 -3.87 -3.72
C HIS A 596 28.54 -4.79 -4.46
N TYR A 597 29.05 -4.34 -5.61
CA TYR A 597 30.07 -5.07 -6.36
C TYR A 597 31.23 -4.14 -6.74
N ASN A 598 32.47 -4.64 -6.64
CA ASN A 598 33.67 -3.97 -7.13
C ASN A 598 34.23 -4.84 -8.26
N GLN A 599 34.41 -4.27 -9.45
CA GLN A 599 34.88 -4.99 -10.64
C GLN A 599 36.29 -5.60 -10.48
N SER A 600 37.07 -5.13 -9.49
CA SER A 600 38.37 -5.72 -9.13
C SER A 600 38.25 -7.03 -8.32
N GLU A 601 37.08 -7.32 -7.75
CA GLU A 601 36.84 -8.47 -6.87
C GLU A 601 36.10 -9.60 -7.60
N PRO A 602 36.31 -10.88 -7.22
CA PRO A 602 35.66 -12.02 -7.86
C PRO A 602 34.23 -12.26 -7.36
N LEU A 603 33.80 -11.63 -6.26
CA LEU A 603 32.49 -11.84 -5.61
C LEU A 603 31.83 -10.49 -5.30
N ALA A 604 30.50 -10.46 -5.39
CA ALA A 604 29.68 -9.34 -4.94
C ALA A 604 29.20 -9.55 -3.50
N THR A 605 28.92 -8.46 -2.80
CA THR A 605 28.42 -8.47 -1.40
C THR A 605 26.95 -8.04 -1.38
N VAL A 606 26.08 -8.92 -0.90
CA VAL A 606 24.67 -8.60 -0.65
C VAL A 606 24.51 -8.17 0.81
N SER A 607 23.81 -7.06 1.03
CA SER A 607 23.29 -6.62 2.33
C SER A 607 21.78 -6.84 2.39
N LEU A 608 21.30 -7.38 3.51
CA LEU A 608 19.89 -7.58 3.82
C LEU A 608 19.55 -6.98 5.18
N VAL A 609 18.61 -6.03 5.25
CA VAL A 609 18.11 -5.47 6.52
C VAL A 609 16.67 -5.92 6.80
N THR A 610 16.43 -6.46 7.99
CA THR A 610 15.11 -6.95 8.43
C THR A 610 14.93 -6.74 9.95
N ALA A 611 13.77 -7.09 10.50
CA ALA A 611 13.53 -6.99 11.94
C ALA A 611 14.29 -8.09 12.74
N THR A 612 14.61 -7.80 14.00
CA THR A 612 15.39 -8.70 14.87
C THR A 612 14.73 -10.08 15.03
N GLY A 613 15.56 -11.13 15.03
CA GLY A 613 15.12 -12.53 15.18
C GLY A 613 14.72 -13.26 13.89
N LEU A 614 14.44 -12.54 12.81
CA LEU A 614 14.05 -13.12 11.52
C LEU A 614 15.18 -13.70 10.63
N PRO A 615 16.49 -13.35 10.79
CA PRO A 615 17.57 -13.95 9.99
C PRO A 615 17.67 -15.49 10.02
N ALA A 616 17.07 -16.16 11.00
CA ALA A 616 16.96 -17.62 11.01
C ALA A 616 16.27 -18.17 9.74
N MET A 617 15.39 -17.38 9.10
CA MET A 617 14.73 -17.73 7.84
C MET A 617 15.69 -17.75 6.62
N LEU A 618 16.83 -17.05 6.66
CA LEU A 618 17.77 -17.01 5.53
C LEU A 618 18.55 -18.31 5.38
N LYS A 619 18.85 -19.00 6.50
CA LYS A 619 19.69 -20.21 6.51
C LYS A 619 19.21 -21.34 5.57
N PRO A 620 17.91 -21.70 5.51
CA PRO A 620 17.43 -22.72 4.55
C PRO A 620 17.23 -22.19 3.12
N ILE A 621 17.39 -20.88 2.87
CA ILE A 621 17.11 -20.24 1.58
C ILE A 621 18.40 -19.96 0.80
N LEU A 622 19.47 -19.56 1.49
CA LEU A 622 20.77 -19.25 0.90
C LEU A 622 21.49 -20.50 0.34
N ARG A 623 22.31 -20.32 -0.71
CA ARG A 623 23.17 -21.36 -1.26
C ARG A 623 24.28 -21.69 -0.24
N PRO A 624 24.90 -22.89 -0.28
CA PRO A 624 25.94 -23.25 0.68
C PRO A 624 27.11 -22.24 0.76
N THR A 625 27.55 -21.73 -0.39
CA THR A 625 28.61 -20.71 -0.51
C THR A 625 28.21 -19.34 0.07
N GLU A 626 26.95 -18.93 -0.14
CA GLU A 626 26.37 -17.73 0.47
C GLU A 626 26.25 -17.88 1.99
N LEU A 627 25.87 -19.08 2.46
CA LEU A 627 25.69 -19.38 3.88
C LEU A 627 27.00 -19.42 4.66
N GLU A 628 28.10 -19.89 4.05
CA GLU A 628 29.44 -19.89 4.65
C GLU A 628 29.98 -18.47 4.93
N THR A 629 29.54 -17.48 4.16
CA THR A 629 29.94 -16.07 4.31
C THR A 629 28.90 -15.20 5.03
N LEU A 630 27.80 -15.79 5.51
CA LEU A 630 26.72 -15.07 6.17
C LEU A 630 27.10 -14.56 7.57
N THR A 631 27.24 -13.25 7.70
CA THR A 631 27.33 -12.54 9.00
C THR A 631 26.05 -11.76 9.25
N CYS A 632 25.61 -11.62 10.51
CA CYS A 632 24.39 -10.90 10.87
C CYS A 632 24.58 -10.10 12.17
N ASP A 633 24.51 -8.77 12.07
CA ASP A 633 24.79 -7.83 13.15
C ASP A 633 23.58 -6.94 13.47
N PRO A 634 23.32 -6.62 14.76
CA PRO A 634 22.23 -5.72 15.14
C PRO A 634 22.56 -4.28 14.74
N VAL A 635 21.73 -3.68 13.89
CA VAL A 635 21.84 -2.24 13.52
C VAL A 635 21.33 -1.37 14.67
N ASN A 636 20.26 -1.82 15.32
CA ASN A 636 19.68 -1.21 16.50
C ASN A 636 18.86 -2.28 17.26
N LYS A 637 18.12 -1.88 18.30
CA LYS A 637 17.30 -2.79 19.12
C LYS A 637 16.25 -3.60 18.33
N TYR A 638 15.82 -3.11 17.17
CA TYR A 638 14.68 -3.64 16.41
C TYR A 638 15.06 -4.20 15.03
N GLN A 639 16.28 -3.95 14.54
CA GLN A 639 16.72 -4.32 13.19
C GLN A 639 18.06 -5.07 13.20
N THR A 640 18.19 -6.04 12.30
CA THR A 640 19.42 -6.79 12.03
C THR A 640 19.79 -6.63 10.56
N LYS A 641 21.07 -6.34 10.30
CA LYS A 641 21.67 -6.36 8.97
C LYS A 641 22.44 -7.67 8.82
N CYS A 642 22.14 -8.42 7.78
CA CYS A 642 22.89 -9.59 7.37
C CYS A 642 23.65 -9.31 6.07
N THR A 643 24.87 -9.81 5.97
CA THR A 643 25.72 -9.68 4.79
C THR A 643 26.26 -11.03 4.37
N TYR A 644 26.30 -11.29 3.06
CA TYR A 644 26.91 -12.50 2.49
C TYR A 644 27.54 -12.19 1.13
N GLN A 645 28.45 -13.06 0.68
CA GLN A 645 29.10 -12.94 -0.63
C GLN A 645 28.48 -13.89 -1.66
N THR A 646 28.49 -13.49 -2.92
CA THR A 646 27.87 -14.21 -4.03
C THR A 646 28.65 -14.06 -5.34
N ASP A 647 28.67 -15.12 -6.14
CA ASP A 647 29.19 -15.20 -7.51
C ASP A 647 28.17 -14.69 -8.56
N LEU A 648 26.96 -14.31 -8.14
CA LEU A 648 25.90 -13.79 -9.02
C LEU A 648 26.12 -12.30 -9.31
N LEU A 649 27.08 -12.00 -10.17
CA LEU A 649 27.51 -10.64 -10.50
C LEU A 649 26.49 -9.88 -11.37
N PRO A 650 26.34 -8.55 -11.21
CA PRO A 650 25.54 -7.72 -12.12
C PRO A 650 25.97 -7.87 -13.58
N LYS A 651 25.01 -7.90 -14.50
CA LYS A 651 25.26 -8.05 -15.95
C LYS A 651 26.14 -6.93 -16.50
N TYR A 652 25.82 -5.68 -16.14
CA TYR A 652 26.54 -4.47 -16.60
C TYR A 652 27.96 -4.33 -16.00
N ALA A 653 28.30 -5.10 -14.97
CA ALA A 653 29.67 -5.11 -14.45
C ALA A 653 30.63 -5.98 -15.29
N GLN A 654 30.07 -6.79 -16.20
CA GLN A 654 30.82 -7.71 -17.07
C GLN A 654 31.03 -7.16 -18.48
N ASP A 655 30.35 -6.07 -18.87
CA ASP A 655 30.60 -5.36 -20.13
C ASP A 655 31.78 -4.39 -19.95
N ALA A 656 32.83 -4.59 -20.74
CA ALA A 656 34.04 -3.76 -20.71
C ALA A 656 33.81 -2.36 -21.29
N ASP A 657 32.78 -2.19 -22.13
CA ASP A 657 32.40 -0.92 -22.75
C ASP A 657 31.23 -0.22 -22.00
N GLU A 658 30.86 -0.69 -20.80
CA GLU A 658 29.75 -0.10 -20.02
C GLU A 658 30.02 1.36 -19.60
N TYR A 659 31.28 1.69 -19.32
CA TYR A 659 31.67 3.03 -18.88
C TYR A 659 32.93 3.51 -19.61
N LYS A 660 33.10 4.83 -19.66
CA LYS A 660 34.38 5.48 -19.94
C LYS A 660 34.66 6.49 -18.83
N TRP A 661 35.91 6.60 -18.43
CA TRP A 661 36.36 7.43 -17.31
C TRP A 661 37.72 8.03 -17.65
N ASP A 662 37.73 9.33 -17.95
CA ASP A 662 38.93 10.10 -18.28
C ASP A 662 39.08 11.26 -17.30
N PHE A 663 40.31 11.54 -16.86
CA PHE A 663 40.58 12.69 -15.99
C PHE A 663 41.99 13.23 -16.14
N HIS A 664 42.15 14.50 -15.80
CA HIS A 664 43.41 15.23 -15.80
C HIS A 664 43.58 15.96 -14.46
N LYS A 665 44.69 15.68 -13.76
CA LYS A 665 45.10 16.32 -12.51
C LYS A 665 46.18 17.37 -12.79
N ALA A 666 45.99 18.59 -12.33
CA ALA A 666 46.98 19.67 -12.35
C ALA A 666 47.12 20.26 -10.95
N CYS A 667 48.34 20.40 -10.44
CA CYS A 667 48.58 20.99 -9.12
C CYS A 667 49.50 22.21 -9.22
N ASP A 668 49.10 23.29 -8.55
CA ASP A 668 49.96 24.40 -8.14
C ASP A 668 50.65 24.03 -6.79
N SER A 669 51.55 24.89 -6.33
CA SER A 669 52.15 24.92 -4.99
C SER A 669 51.17 24.86 -3.80
N LYS A 670 49.87 25.13 -3.99
CA LYS A 670 48.86 25.13 -2.92
C LYS A 670 47.59 24.33 -3.22
N ILE A 671 47.15 24.25 -4.47
CA ILE A 671 45.87 23.65 -4.85
C ILE A 671 46.10 22.62 -5.96
N CYS A 672 45.56 21.42 -5.77
CA CYS A 672 45.34 20.45 -6.84
C CYS A 672 43.94 20.60 -7.40
N ARG A 673 43.83 20.69 -8.74
CA ARG A 673 42.58 20.64 -9.49
C ARG A 673 42.54 19.37 -10.34
N VAL A 674 41.45 18.62 -10.22
CA VAL A 674 41.14 17.47 -11.08
C VAL A 674 39.93 17.83 -11.92
N ASN A 675 40.06 17.68 -13.24
CA ASN A 675 38.94 17.79 -14.17
C ASN A 675 38.77 16.42 -14.82
N GLY A 676 37.56 15.87 -14.80
CA GLY A 676 37.26 14.58 -15.43
C GLY A 676 36.00 14.60 -16.27
N THR A 677 35.84 13.57 -17.08
CA THR A 677 34.64 13.28 -17.85
C THR A 677 34.35 11.79 -17.71
N PHE A 678 33.08 11.45 -17.54
CA PHE A 678 32.65 10.06 -17.57
C PHE A 678 31.35 9.91 -18.35
N VAL A 679 31.12 8.69 -18.82
CA VAL A 679 29.86 8.29 -19.45
C VAL A 679 29.56 6.85 -19.08
N SER A 680 28.29 6.54 -18.85
CA SER A 680 27.77 5.17 -18.72
C SER A 680 26.73 4.91 -19.80
N LYS A 681 26.72 3.68 -20.28
CA LYS A 681 25.89 3.18 -21.38
C LYS A 681 24.49 2.77 -20.91
N ASN A 682 24.41 2.20 -19.73
CA ASN A 682 23.17 1.69 -19.16
C ASN A 682 22.75 2.37 -17.85
N SER A 683 23.59 3.15 -17.16
CA SER A 683 23.16 3.91 -15.98
C SER A 683 22.93 5.39 -16.28
N LEU A 684 21.86 5.96 -15.71
CA LEU A 684 21.66 7.42 -15.64
C LEU A 684 22.27 8.01 -14.36
N LEU A 685 22.53 7.17 -13.36
CA LEU A 685 22.85 7.55 -11.98
C LEU A 685 24.22 6.98 -11.58
N CYS A 686 25.25 7.84 -11.56
CA CYS A 686 26.61 7.45 -11.19
C CYS A 686 27.15 8.28 -10.03
N ARG A 687 28.01 7.66 -9.23
CA ARG A 687 28.64 8.19 -8.01
C ARG A 687 30.15 8.23 -8.15
N ILE A 688 30.73 9.38 -7.85
CA ILE A 688 32.16 9.58 -7.62
C ILE A 688 32.33 9.64 -6.11
N ALA A 689 32.89 8.60 -5.51
CA ALA A 689 33.13 8.51 -4.07
C ALA A 689 34.60 8.79 -3.74
N PHE A 690 34.86 9.65 -2.76
CA PHE A 690 36.22 9.98 -2.31
C PHE A 690 36.63 9.12 -1.12
N ASP A 691 37.94 8.96 -0.90
CA ASP A 691 38.50 8.19 0.23
C ASP A 691 38.15 8.76 1.61
N SER A 692 37.81 10.04 1.68
CA SER A 692 37.53 10.76 2.91
C SER A 692 36.67 12.00 2.64
N THR A 693 35.85 12.34 3.62
CA THR A 693 34.93 13.49 3.57
C THR A 693 35.64 14.74 4.09
N ASP A 694 35.83 15.76 3.25
CA ASP A 694 36.57 16.98 3.59
C ASP A 694 36.09 18.19 2.76
N ASN A 695 36.52 19.41 3.10
CA ASN A 695 36.05 20.65 2.47
C ASN A 695 36.74 20.90 1.12
N TYR A 696 36.23 20.28 0.07
CA TYR A 696 36.64 20.55 -1.31
C TYR A 696 35.73 21.59 -1.96
N LYS A 697 36.17 22.17 -3.09
CA LYS A 697 35.22 22.67 -4.09
C LYS A 697 35.03 21.59 -5.14
N ALA A 698 33.80 21.36 -5.57
CA ALA A 698 33.49 20.36 -6.58
C ALA A 698 32.44 20.88 -7.55
N TRP A 699 32.39 20.33 -8.76
CA TRP A 699 31.34 20.64 -9.72
C TRP A 699 30.98 19.45 -10.59
N VAL A 700 29.74 19.44 -11.09
CA VAL A 700 29.25 18.51 -12.12
C VAL A 700 28.53 19.34 -13.17
N GLY A 701 28.99 19.25 -14.42
CA GLY A 701 28.56 20.09 -15.52
C GLY A 701 28.76 21.57 -15.22
N SER A 702 27.64 22.27 -15.04
CA SER A 702 27.56 23.73 -14.78
C SER A 702 27.14 24.07 -13.35
N GLN A 703 27.09 23.10 -12.45
CA GLN A 703 26.68 23.26 -11.05
C GLN A 703 27.88 23.02 -10.14
N ASP A 704 28.14 23.94 -9.22
CA ASP A 704 29.26 23.90 -8.29
C ASP A 704 28.83 23.85 -6.82
N ILE A 705 29.73 23.31 -5.99
CA ILE A 705 29.65 23.30 -4.53
C ILE A 705 30.87 24.07 -4.03
N THR A 706 30.63 25.20 -3.37
CA THR A 706 31.67 26.07 -2.83
C THR A 706 31.89 25.91 -1.33
N GLU A 707 30.97 25.26 -0.60
CA GLU A 707 30.98 25.17 0.86
C GLU A 707 30.48 23.81 1.40
N GLY A 708 31.30 23.19 2.25
CA GLY A 708 30.94 22.07 3.10
C GLY A 708 31.77 20.79 2.87
N PRO A 709 31.69 19.83 3.80
CA PRO A 709 32.34 18.53 3.66
C PRO A 709 31.75 17.74 2.49
N ILE A 710 32.60 17.22 1.61
CA ILE A 710 32.25 16.43 0.43
C ILE A 710 32.93 15.06 0.53
N GLY A 711 32.13 14.00 0.60
CA GLY A 711 32.57 12.61 0.53
C GLY A 711 32.16 11.91 -0.78
N SER A 712 31.12 12.39 -1.47
CA SER A 712 30.80 11.90 -2.82
C SER A 712 29.94 12.87 -3.65
N LEU A 713 30.10 12.78 -4.97
CA LEU A 713 29.27 13.46 -5.97
C LEU A 713 28.42 12.42 -6.69
N ILE A 714 27.11 12.59 -6.72
CA ILE A 714 26.17 11.74 -7.46
C ILE A 714 25.58 12.56 -8.61
N SER A 715 25.69 12.05 -9.82
CA SER A 715 25.15 12.67 -11.03
C SER A 715 23.99 11.84 -11.57
N TYR A 716 22.84 12.49 -11.77
CA TYR A 716 21.69 11.95 -12.49
C TYR A 716 21.46 12.72 -13.80
N THR A 717 21.35 11.99 -14.90
CA THR A 717 21.35 12.54 -16.26
C THR A 717 19.99 12.44 -16.99
N ASP A 718 19.72 13.40 -17.88
CA ASP A 718 18.51 13.42 -18.72
C ASP A 718 18.42 12.27 -19.77
N ARG A 719 19.54 11.61 -20.07
CA ARG A 719 19.67 10.51 -21.05
C ARG A 719 20.94 9.68 -20.83
N TYR A 720 20.88 8.41 -21.25
CA TYR A 720 22.03 7.49 -21.32
C TYR A 720 23.10 8.00 -22.29
N GLU A 721 24.33 7.50 -22.14
CA GLU A 721 25.47 7.83 -23.02
C GLU A 721 25.78 9.34 -23.10
N LYS A 722 25.43 10.09 -22.06
CA LYS A 722 25.74 11.52 -21.90
C LYS A 722 27.08 11.69 -21.20
N ASP A 723 27.96 12.50 -21.80
CA ASP A 723 29.20 12.94 -21.17
C ASP A 723 28.89 13.79 -19.92
N VAL A 724 29.36 13.34 -18.77
CA VAL A 724 29.31 14.05 -17.49
C VAL A 724 30.69 14.59 -17.17
N HIS A 725 30.88 15.87 -17.45
CA HIS A 725 32.07 16.60 -16.98
C HIS A 725 31.94 16.86 -15.47
N TRP A 726 33.02 16.67 -14.74
CA TRP A 726 33.10 16.91 -13.30
C TRP A 726 34.47 17.50 -12.93
N GLY A 727 34.58 18.01 -11.72
CA GLY A 727 35.89 18.33 -11.17
C GLY A 727 35.91 18.60 -9.68
N LEU A 728 37.13 18.73 -9.17
CA LEU A 728 37.46 18.83 -7.75
C LEU A 728 38.67 19.75 -7.55
N GLU A 729 38.61 20.64 -6.56
CA GLU A 729 39.74 21.42 -6.05
C GLU A 729 39.97 21.10 -4.56
N TYR A 730 41.22 20.78 -4.21
CA TYR A 730 41.63 20.42 -2.86
C TYR A 730 43.08 20.85 -2.57
N SER A 731 43.48 20.89 -1.29
CA SER A 731 44.85 21.27 -0.88
C SER A 731 45.88 20.21 -1.29
N VAL A 732 47.08 20.64 -1.69
CA VAL A 732 48.19 19.75 -2.06
C VAL A 732 48.63 18.83 -0.91
N ASP A 733 48.45 19.26 0.33
CA ASP A 733 48.80 18.49 1.54
C ASP A 733 47.89 17.25 1.76
N SER A 734 46.84 17.10 0.96
CA SER A 734 45.85 16.04 1.06
C SER A 734 45.94 15.14 -0.16
N ASP A 735 46.54 13.96 -0.05
CA ASP A 735 46.41 12.97 -1.13
C ASP A 735 45.00 12.37 -1.14
N ARG A 736 44.46 12.12 -2.34
CA ARG A 736 43.03 11.81 -2.55
C ARG A 736 42.84 10.78 -3.65
N GLN A 737 42.13 9.71 -3.32
CA GLN A 737 41.59 8.72 -4.25
C GLN A 737 40.10 8.98 -4.48
N ALA A 738 39.65 8.72 -5.70
CA ALA A 738 38.23 8.78 -6.08
C ALA A 738 37.85 7.47 -6.79
N THR A 739 36.68 6.92 -6.50
CA THR A 739 36.15 5.71 -7.15
C THR A 739 34.90 6.09 -7.95
N LEU A 740 34.87 5.75 -9.25
CA LEU A 740 33.64 5.74 -10.02
C LEU A 740 32.85 4.47 -9.70
N GLY A 741 31.58 4.63 -9.36
CA GLY A 741 30.60 3.57 -9.49
C GLY A 741 29.31 4.07 -10.14
N CYS A 742 28.49 3.16 -10.64
CA CYS A 742 27.16 3.47 -11.15
C CYS A 742 26.11 2.56 -10.53
N TYR A 743 24.90 3.09 -10.43
CA TYR A 743 23.74 2.40 -9.88
C TYR A 743 22.97 1.70 -10.99
N TYR A 744 22.49 0.49 -10.69
CA TYR A 744 21.70 -0.34 -11.59
C TYR A 744 20.48 -0.89 -10.87
N ASP A 745 19.38 -1.02 -11.60
CA ASP A 745 18.17 -1.70 -11.14
C ASP A 745 17.90 -2.93 -12.04
N GLU A 746 16.89 -3.70 -11.69
CA GLU A 746 16.47 -4.91 -12.40
C GLU A 746 15.38 -4.51 -13.42
N TRP A 747 15.75 -4.07 -14.62
CA TRP A 747 14.77 -3.62 -15.62
C TRP A 747 14.16 -4.78 -16.42
N SER A 748 14.99 -5.72 -16.87
CA SER A 748 14.57 -7.01 -17.39
C SER A 748 15.08 -8.14 -16.49
N ASN A 749 14.18 -9.07 -16.13
CA ASN A 749 14.42 -10.13 -15.15
C ASN A 749 15.65 -10.99 -15.49
N GLY A 750 16.80 -10.70 -14.85
CA GLY A 750 18.10 -11.34 -15.12
C GLY A 750 19.28 -10.36 -15.26
N GLU A 751 19.08 -9.05 -15.11
CA GLU A 751 20.14 -8.03 -15.11
C GLU A 751 20.91 -7.97 -13.79
N LEU A 752 20.24 -8.24 -12.67
CA LEU A 752 20.83 -8.38 -11.34
C LEU A 752 20.59 -9.80 -10.79
N PRO A 753 21.35 -10.83 -11.27
CA PRO A 753 21.08 -12.22 -10.94
C PRO A 753 20.96 -12.53 -9.44
N ALA A 754 21.76 -11.87 -8.57
CA ALA A 754 21.66 -12.05 -7.12
C ALA A 754 20.31 -11.59 -6.53
N PHE A 755 19.72 -10.51 -7.05
CA PHE A 755 18.41 -10.03 -6.62
C PHE A 755 17.31 -10.97 -7.10
N SER A 756 17.28 -11.26 -8.41
CA SER A 756 16.26 -12.12 -9.00
C SER A 756 16.29 -13.55 -8.45
N ASP A 757 17.47 -14.14 -8.24
CA ASP A 757 17.61 -15.48 -7.67
C ASP A 757 17.15 -15.52 -6.20
N LEU A 758 17.57 -14.56 -5.36
CA LEU A 758 17.08 -14.48 -3.97
C LEU A 758 15.56 -14.28 -3.92
N ARG A 759 15.01 -13.34 -4.71
CA ARG A 759 13.57 -13.07 -4.82
C ARG A 759 12.79 -14.34 -5.16
N ASN A 760 13.28 -15.14 -6.10
CA ASN A 760 12.62 -16.37 -6.55
C ASN A 760 12.75 -17.52 -5.53
N ARG A 761 13.76 -17.51 -4.65
CA ARG A 761 13.97 -18.47 -3.55
C ARG A 761 13.19 -18.14 -2.27
N LEU A 762 12.72 -16.89 -2.11
CA LEU A 762 11.96 -16.45 -0.94
C LEU A 762 10.50 -16.95 -0.98
N PRO A 763 9.90 -17.35 0.17
CA PRO A 763 8.49 -17.73 0.24
C PRO A 763 7.57 -16.51 0.15
N GLU A 764 6.32 -16.68 -0.30
CA GLU A 764 5.32 -15.60 -0.45
C GLU A 764 5.05 -14.77 0.82
N SER A 765 5.39 -15.31 2.00
CA SER A 765 5.32 -14.60 3.30
C SER A 765 6.42 -13.56 3.50
N VAL A 766 7.35 -13.46 2.56
CA VAL A 766 8.50 -12.55 2.58
C VAL A 766 8.52 -11.73 1.29
N LEU A 767 8.80 -10.42 1.43
CA LEU A 767 9.00 -9.51 0.31
C LEU A 767 10.43 -8.96 0.33
N LEU A 768 11.06 -8.96 -0.84
CA LEU A 768 12.35 -8.33 -1.09
C LEU A 768 12.11 -6.92 -1.62
N LEU A 769 12.60 -5.92 -0.89
CA LEU A 769 12.40 -4.49 -1.11
C LEU A 769 13.76 -3.81 -1.30
N HIS A 770 13.76 -2.55 -1.69
CA HIS A 770 14.95 -1.70 -1.70
C HIS A 770 14.66 -0.34 -1.04
N ARG A 771 15.71 0.43 -0.72
CA ARG A 771 15.61 1.76 -0.13
C ARG A 771 16.55 2.73 -0.82
N GLY A 772 15.96 3.78 -1.40
CA GLY A 772 16.67 4.70 -2.27
C GLY A 772 16.61 4.22 -3.72
N GLN A 773 17.67 4.52 -4.47
CA GLN A 773 17.74 4.33 -5.92
C GLN A 773 18.93 3.42 -6.26
N GLY A 774 18.72 2.43 -7.11
CA GLY A 774 19.75 1.47 -7.51
C GLY A 774 19.85 0.25 -6.61
N LEU A 775 19.14 -0.83 -6.97
CA LEU A 775 19.27 -2.17 -6.37
C LEU A 775 20.73 -2.65 -6.26
N SER A 776 21.61 -2.22 -7.16
CA SER A 776 23.04 -2.48 -7.10
C SER A 776 23.90 -1.25 -7.36
N LEU A 777 24.95 -1.08 -6.54
CA LEU A 777 26.07 -0.19 -6.82
C LEU A 777 27.26 -1.02 -7.34
N VAL A 778 27.67 -0.76 -8.58
CA VAL A 778 28.87 -1.34 -9.19
C VAL A 778 29.98 -0.31 -9.20
N GLN A 779 31.13 -0.62 -8.61
CA GLN A 779 32.36 0.17 -8.65
C GLN A 779 33.28 -0.33 -9.77
N TYR A 780 33.78 0.60 -10.58
CA TYR A 780 34.46 0.32 -11.85
C TYR A 780 35.94 0.71 -11.83
N ALA A 781 36.24 1.96 -11.50
CA ALA A 781 37.57 2.54 -11.65
C ALA A 781 37.96 3.37 -10.43
N GLN A 782 39.26 3.41 -10.14
CA GLN A 782 39.84 4.25 -9.08
C GLN A 782 40.87 5.22 -9.66
N ILE A 783 40.85 6.47 -9.19
CA ILE A 783 41.94 7.41 -9.35
C ILE A 783 43.05 6.98 -8.38
N TYR A 784 44.07 6.34 -8.93
CA TYR A 784 45.36 6.21 -8.25
C TYR A 784 46.20 7.47 -8.48
N ASN A 785 46.94 7.89 -7.46
CA ASN A 785 47.84 9.04 -7.53
C ASN A 785 49.12 8.69 -8.31
N SER A 786 49.03 8.56 -9.64
CA SER A 786 50.19 8.37 -10.51
C SER A 786 50.71 9.71 -11.06
N THR A 787 51.95 10.04 -10.71
CA THR A 787 52.74 11.13 -11.33
C THR A 787 53.23 10.78 -12.74
N THR A 788 52.45 10.00 -13.48
CA THR A 788 52.75 9.50 -14.84
C THR A 788 51.49 9.55 -15.71
N PRO A 789 51.54 10.18 -16.90
CA PRO A 789 50.43 10.19 -17.85
C PRO A 789 50.44 8.94 -18.73
N HIS A 790 49.24 8.55 -19.17
CA HIS A 790 48.91 7.46 -20.11
C HIS A 790 49.10 6.01 -19.62
N LEU A 791 47.97 5.29 -19.57
CA LEU A 791 47.88 3.87 -19.89
C LEU A 791 46.57 3.62 -20.65
N SER A 792 46.66 3.31 -21.93
CA SER A 792 45.53 2.80 -22.72
C SER A 792 45.23 1.33 -22.34
N PRO A 793 44.00 0.84 -22.50
CA PRO A 793 43.65 -0.53 -22.11
C PRO A 793 44.38 -1.55 -23.00
N ALA A 794 45.19 -2.41 -22.39
CA ALA A 794 45.82 -3.55 -23.04
C ALA A 794 45.00 -4.82 -22.78
N SER A 795 44.67 -5.54 -23.86
CA SER A 795 43.92 -6.79 -23.84
C SER A 795 44.61 -7.91 -23.03
N PRO A 796 43.86 -8.77 -22.32
CA PRO A 796 44.44 -9.77 -21.41
C PRO A 796 45.05 -10.96 -22.16
N SER A 797 46.33 -11.24 -21.90
CA SER A 797 47.01 -12.49 -22.30
C SER A 797 47.32 -13.35 -21.06
N VAL A 798 46.98 -14.64 -21.14
CA VAL A 798 47.10 -15.64 -20.07
C VAL A 798 48.55 -15.85 -19.60
N GLY A 799 48.79 -15.89 -18.28
CA GLY A 799 50.09 -16.21 -17.68
C GLY A 799 49.99 -16.69 -16.23
N ASN A 800 50.67 -17.80 -15.89
CA ASN A 800 50.57 -18.52 -14.62
C ASN A 800 51.64 -18.12 -13.58
N TYR A 801 51.23 -17.77 -12.34
CA TYR A 801 51.95 -17.89 -11.03
C TYR A 801 53.35 -17.20 -10.88
N PRO A 802 53.94 -17.02 -9.67
CA PRO A 802 53.50 -17.43 -8.31
C PRO A 802 53.42 -16.31 -7.24
N LEU A 803 52.90 -16.67 -6.06
CA LEU A 803 52.84 -15.86 -4.82
C LEU A 803 54.20 -15.73 -4.10
N PRO A 804 54.39 -14.66 -3.30
CA PRO A 804 55.13 -14.74 -2.04
C PRO A 804 54.30 -14.32 -0.81
N MET A 805 54.64 -14.88 0.35
CA MET A 805 53.99 -14.72 1.67
C MET A 805 54.34 -13.39 2.36
N TYR A 806 53.60 -13.00 3.41
CA TYR A 806 54.12 -12.83 4.79
C TYR A 806 52.99 -12.66 5.85
N ASN A 807 52.87 -13.64 6.76
CA ASN A 807 52.83 -13.54 8.24
C ASN A 807 52.25 -12.27 8.94
N ASN A 808 51.50 -12.34 10.07
CA ASN A 808 51.62 -13.26 11.21
C ASN A 808 50.37 -13.29 12.15
N LYS A 809 49.96 -14.51 12.56
CA LYS A 809 49.60 -14.96 13.95
C LYS A 809 48.49 -14.26 14.77
N PHE A 810 47.54 -15.07 15.26
CA PHE A 810 47.56 -15.54 16.67
C PHE A 810 46.96 -16.96 16.84
N THR A 811 47.46 -17.69 17.84
CA THR A 811 47.33 -19.12 18.20
C THR A 811 45.92 -19.67 18.50
N ARG A 812 45.53 -20.84 17.93
CA ARG A 812 45.61 -22.26 18.44
C ARG A 812 44.74 -22.63 19.66
N TYR A 813 43.95 -23.72 19.53
CA TYR A 813 44.16 -25.04 20.18
C TYR A 813 43.44 -26.16 19.36
N PRO A 814 43.80 -27.47 19.46
CA PRO A 814 43.49 -28.49 18.42
C PRO A 814 42.67 -29.72 18.87
N VAL A 815 42.11 -30.46 17.91
CA VAL A 815 41.86 -31.93 17.98
C VAL A 815 42.16 -32.56 16.59
N THR A 816 42.59 -33.81 16.56
CA THR A 816 43.31 -34.49 15.45
C THR A 816 42.55 -35.62 14.76
N MET A 817 42.75 -35.77 13.42
CA MET A 817 42.83 -37.02 12.60
C MET A 817 41.65 -38.04 12.65
N SER A 818 41.33 -38.87 11.65
CA SER A 818 41.93 -39.38 10.39
C SER A 818 40.79 -39.92 9.47
N MET A 819 40.73 -39.71 8.14
CA MET A 819 41.43 -40.36 7.00
C MET A 819 40.75 -41.67 6.47
N GLN A 820 40.82 -41.88 5.13
CA GLN A 820 40.34 -43.04 4.32
C GLN A 820 38.82 -43.07 4.00
N GLN A 821 38.31 -43.50 2.82
CA GLN A 821 38.92 -44.05 1.58
C GLN A 821 37.95 -43.92 0.35
N GLN A 822 38.48 -43.91 -0.88
CA GLN A 822 37.76 -44.19 -2.16
C GLN A 822 37.43 -45.70 -2.28
N PRO A 823 36.46 -46.21 -3.12
CA PRO A 823 36.53 -46.13 -4.61
C PRO A 823 35.25 -46.34 -5.50
N GLN A 824 35.43 -46.06 -6.82
CA GLN A 824 34.96 -46.76 -8.04
C GLN A 824 33.47 -47.16 -8.36
N GLN A 825 33.13 -46.98 -9.65
CA GLN A 825 32.00 -47.51 -10.47
C GLN A 825 32.21 -49.02 -10.86
N PRO A 826 31.24 -49.85 -11.39
CA PRO A 826 30.43 -49.61 -12.62
C PRO A 826 29.02 -50.30 -12.73
N GLN A 827 28.46 -50.36 -13.97
CA GLN A 827 27.07 -50.66 -14.38
C GLN A 827 26.79 -52.14 -14.79
N GLN A 828 25.50 -52.59 -14.76
CA GLN A 828 24.71 -53.34 -15.80
C GLN A 828 23.37 -53.89 -15.20
N GLN A 829 22.18 -53.67 -15.80
CA GLN A 829 21.35 -54.55 -16.69
C GLN A 829 20.95 -55.95 -16.10
N LEU A 830 19.75 -56.55 -16.26
CA LEU A 830 18.46 -56.25 -16.97
C LEU A 830 17.33 -57.26 -16.54
N GLN A 831 16.03 -56.93 -16.77
CA GLN A 831 14.84 -57.83 -16.95
C GLN A 831 14.35 -58.74 -15.78
N GLN A 832 13.04 -58.97 -15.49
CA GLN A 832 11.91 -59.45 -16.33
C GLN A 832 10.49 -59.01 -15.83
N GLN A 833 9.43 -59.45 -16.53
CA GLN A 833 8.03 -58.95 -16.46
C GLN A 833 7.04 -59.76 -15.59
N GLN A 834 6.07 -59.01 -15.02
CA GLN A 834 4.61 -59.26 -14.90
C GLN A 834 4.02 -60.63 -14.46
N GLN A 835 3.14 -60.59 -13.44
CA GLN A 835 1.73 -61.03 -13.55
C GLN A 835 0.83 -60.43 -12.43
N GLN A 836 -0.48 -60.34 -12.67
CA GLN A 836 -1.55 -59.67 -11.88
C GLN A 836 -2.21 -60.64 -10.83
N PRO A 837 -3.33 -60.37 -10.09
CA PRO A 837 -4.27 -59.22 -10.09
C PRO A 837 -4.93 -58.70 -8.76
N GLN A 838 -5.54 -57.51 -8.84
CA GLN A 838 -6.80 -57.02 -8.19
C GLN A 838 -7.06 -57.08 -6.65
N LYS A 839 -7.16 -55.91 -5.98
CA LYS A 839 -8.41 -55.22 -5.49
C LYS A 839 -8.16 -54.19 -4.35
N ILE A 840 -8.56 -52.91 -4.60
CA ILE A 840 -9.34 -51.94 -3.77
C ILE A 840 -9.46 -52.20 -2.24
N PRO A 841 -9.36 -51.21 -1.29
CA PRO A 841 -9.28 -49.72 -1.43
C PRO A 841 -8.30 -48.95 -0.48
N GLN A 842 -8.36 -47.60 -0.59
CA GLN A 842 -8.08 -46.55 0.43
C GLN A 842 -6.65 -45.99 0.64
N THR A 843 -6.70 -44.71 1.05
CA THR A 843 -5.70 -43.85 1.72
C THR A 843 -4.73 -43.03 0.87
N ILE A 844 -4.74 -41.73 1.17
CA ILE A 844 -3.81 -40.69 0.75
C ILE A 844 -2.48 -40.89 1.49
N HIS A 845 -1.34 -40.87 0.79
CA HIS A 845 -0.19 -39.99 1.08
C HIS A 845 0.97 -40.21 0.11
N SER A 846 1.66 -39.11 -0.20
CA SER A 846 3.05 -39.01 -0.68
C SER A 846 3.52 -39.86 -1.86
N LEU A 847 4.07 -39.20 -2.89
CA LEU A 847 5.51 -39.28 -3.15
C LEU A 847 5.99 -38.11 -4.03
N THR A 848 7.09 -37.51 -3.59
CA THR A 848 7.95 -36.60 -4.38
C THR A 848 9.01 -37.45 -5.15
N PRO A 849 10.07 -36.90 -5.77
CA PRO A 849 10.08 -36.84 -7.24
C PRO A 849 11.26 -37.60 -7.90
N GLY A 850 11.16 -37.78 -9.22
CA GLY A 850 12.18 -38.43 -10.05
C GLY A 850 11.78 -39.86 -10.45
N SER A 851 11.98 -40.32 -11.69
CA SER A 851 12.89 -39.81 -12.71
C SER A 851 12.21 -39.40 -14.04
N THR A 852 12.67 -38.26 -14.55
CA THR A 852 12.78 -37.83 -15.95
C THR A 852 12.36 -38.82 -17.06
N PRO A 853 11.49 -38.40 -17.99
CA PRO A 853 11.57 -38.85 -19.38
C PRO A 853 12.91 -38.38 -19.99
N THR A 854 13.54 -39.28 -20.74
CA THR A 854 14.77 -39.04 -21.51
C THR A 854 14.57 -37.97 -22.59
N HIS A 855 15.63 -37.21 -22.90
CA HIS A 855 15.70 -36.12 -23.89
C HIS A 855 14.70 -36.17 -25.05
N ALA A 856 13.78 -35.19 -25.06
CA ALA A 856 13.42 -34.51 -26.30
C ALA A 856 14.36 -33.31 -26.47
N PRO A 857 15.06 -33.13 -27.61
CA PRO A 857 15.85 -31.93 -27.85
C PRO A 857 14.94 -30.74 -28.23
N ASN A 858 15.30 -29.54 -27.78
CA ASN A 858 14.73 -28.25 -28.21
C ASN A 858 13.20 -28.06 -28.01
N THR A 859 12.69 -28.17 -26.79
CA THR A 859 11.37 -27.61 -26.42
C THR A 859 11.51 -26.21 -25.83
N THR A 860 10.85 -25.22 -26.45
CA THR A 860 10.79 -23.84 -25.93
C THR A 860 9.86 -23.75 -24.70
N PRO A 861 10.02 -22.73 -23.82
CA PRO A 861 9.07 -22.50 -22.73
C PRO A 861 7.62 -22.31 -23.20
N HIS A 862 7.42 -21.70 -24.39
CA HIS A 862 6.11 -21.51 -25.00
C HIS A 862 5.48 -22.84 -25.43
N LEU A 863 6.23 -23.73 -26.09
CA LEU A 863 5.77 -25.08 -26.44
C LEU A 863 5.47 -25.92 -25.18
N ALA A 864 6.31 -25.84 -24.14
CA ALA A 864 6.04 -26.51 -22.87
C ALA A 864 4.73 -26.04 -22.21
N ARG A 865 4.47 -24.72 -22.23
CA ARG A 865 3.20 -24.14 -21.73
C ARG A 865 2.01 -24.58 -22.59
N GLN A 866 2.11 -24.55 -23.92
CA GLN A 866 1.07 -25.04 -24.84
C GLN A 866 0.70 -26.50 -24.57
N LEU A 867 1.69 -27.40 -24.53
CA LEU A 867 1.47 -28.84 -24.28
C LEU A 867 0.83 -29.10 -22.91
N THR A 868 1.23 -28.33 -21.88
CA THR A 868 0.66 -28.44 -20.52
C THR A 868 -0.82 -28.07 -20.52
N TYR A 869 -1.19 -26.95 -21.14
CA TYR A 869 -2.59 -26.51 -21.22
C TYR A 869 -3.43 -27.44 -22.10
N ALA A 870 -2.89 -27.92 -23.23
CA ALA A 870 -3.55 -28.91 -24.07
C ALA A 870 -3.80 -30.23 -23.30
N GLN A 871 -2.83 -30.70 -22.50
CA GLN A 871 -3.00 -31.90 -21.67
C GLN A 871 -4.05 -31.71 -20.57
N ILE A 872 -4.10 -30.55 -19.91
CA ILE A 872 -5.15 -30.22 -18.93
C ILE A 872 -6.52 -30.19 -19.60
N SER A 873 -6.63 -29.54 -20.76
CA SER A 873 -7.87 -29.47 -21.53
C SER A 873 -8.33 -30.87 -21.96
N ARG A 874 -7.46 -31.72 -22.51
CA ARG A 874 -7.81 -33.12 -22.87
C ARG A 874 -8.32 -33.96 -21.68
N GLN A 875 -7.98 -33.59 -20.44
CA GLN A 875 -8.47 -34.24 -19.22
C GLN A 875 -9.82 -33.69 -18.73
N SER A 876 -10.29 -32.54 -19.24
CA SER A 876 -11.57 -31.92 -18.85
C SER A 876 -12.80 -32.43 -19.62
N ALA A 877 -12.67 -33.47 -20.47
CA ALA A 877 -13.70 -33.98 -21.40
C ALA A 877 -14.99 -34.56 -20.80
N SER A 878 -15.22 -34.40 -19.50
CA SER A 878 -16.36 -34.96 -18.78
C SER A 878 -17.45 -33.88 -18.55
N PRO A 879 -18.77 -34.16 -18.66
CA PRO A 879 -19.82 -33.13 -18.64
C PRO A 879 -19.76 -32.19 -17.42
N HIS A 880 -19.66 -30.88 -17.65
CA HIS A 880 -19.45 -29.86 -16.60
C HIS A 880 -18.22 -30.14 -15.70
N HIS A 881 -17.07 -30.47 -16.30
CA HIS A 881 -15.85 -30.81 -15.56
C HIS A 881 -15.42 -29.71 -14.60
N HIS A 882 -15.33 -28.47 -15.07
CA HIS A 882 -14.80 -27.35 -14.29
C HIS A 882 -15.74 -27.00 -13.12
N ALA A 883 -17.06 -26.99 -13.35
CA ALA A 883 -18.05 -26.80 -12.30
C ALA A 883 -18.02 -27.93 -11.25
N ARG A 884 -17.84 -29.20 -11.67
CA ARG A 884 -17.73 -30.33 -10.73
C ARG A 884 -16.44 -30.30 -9.92
N THR A 885 -15.32 -29.95 -10.54
CA THR A 885 -14.02 -29.78 -9.87
C THR A 885 -14.08 -28.61 -8.89
N ALA A 886 -14.61 -27.46 -9.29
CA ALA A 886 -14.83 -26.31 -8.39
C ALA A 886 -15.76 -26.67 -7.21
N ALA A 887 -16.86 -27.38 -7.46
CA ALA A 887 -17.78 -27.84 -6.42
C ALA A 887 -17.18 -28.94 -5.51
N ALA A 888 -16.18 -29.70 -5.98
CA ALA A 888 -15.43 -30.64 -5.15
C ALA A 888 -14.43 -29.91 -4.23
N VAL A 889 -13.72 -28.91 -4.76
CA VAL A 889 -12.83 -28.02 -3.97
C VAL A 889 -13.63 -27.26 -2.92
N ALA A 890 -14.76 -26.65 -3.29
CA ALA A 890 -15.62 -25.91 -2.36
C ALA A 890 -16.19 -26.79 -1.23
N ARG A 891 -16.49 -28.06 -1.49
CA ARG A 891 -16.95 -29.02 -0.45
C ARG A 891 -15.85 -29.42 0.54
N ASN A 892 -14.59 -29.25 0.18
CA ASN A 892 -13.44 -29.51 1.05
C ASN A 892 -12.96 -28.25 1.80
N ALA A 893 -13.57 -27.08 1.57
CA ALA A 893 -13.29 -25.84 2.29
C ALA A 893 -14.16 -25.74 3.58
N PRO A 894 -13.61 -25.32 4.73
CA PRO A 894 -14.31 -25.36 6.01
C PRO A 894 -15.27 -24.18 6.27
N VAL A 895 -16.16 -23.84 5.33
CA VAL A 895 -17.48 -23.19 5.57
C VAL A 895 -18.40 -23.55 4.40
N ALA A 896 -19.44 -24.35 4.65
CA ALA A 896 -20.44 -24.69 3.63
C ALA A 896 -21.60 -23.68 3.64
N SER A 897 -21.76 -22.92 2.56
CA SER A 897 -23.02 -22.25 2.22
C SER A 897 -23.76 -23.10 1.18
N THR A 898 -24.83 -23.77 1.61
CA THR A 898 -25.56 -24.73 0.78
C THR A 898 -26.39 -24.02 -0.27
N VAL A 899 -25.97 -24.07 -1.55
CA VAL A 899 -26.80 -23.61 -2.67
C VAL A 899 -27.87 -24.67 -2.95
N THR A 900 -29.14 -24.28 -2.82
CA THR A 900 -30.28 -25.12 -3.20
C THR A 900 -30.52 -25.01 -4.70
N ILE A 901 -30.47 -26.14 -5.40
CA ILE A 901 -30.84 -26.24 -6.81
C ILE A 901 -32.37 -26.24 -6.91
N VAL A 902 -32.94 -25.33 -7.69
CA VAL A 902 -34.37 -25.31 -8.04
C VAL A 902 -34.55 -25.93 -9.42
N ASP A 903 -35.58 -26.76 -9.58
CA ASP A 903 -35.96 -27.35 -10.86
C ASP A 903 -36.41 -26.26 -11.86
N PRO A 904 -35.73 -26.09 -13.01
CA PRO A 904 -36.08 -25.08 -14.01
C PRO A 904 -37.50 -25.25 -14.59
N ASN A 905 -38.07 -26.46 -14.54
CA ASN A 905 -39.37 -26.76 -15.13
C ASN A 905 -40.55 -26.61 -14.16
N ASN A 906 -40.32 -26.38 -12.86
CA ASN A 906 -41.41 -26.14 -11.91
C ASN A 906 -40.98 -25.30 -10.68
N PRO A 907 -40.90 -23.97 -10.82
CA PRO A 907 -40.47 -23.06 -9.74
C PRO A 907 -41.49 -22.92 -8.58
N ALA A 908 -42.65 -23.58 -8.63
CA ALA A 908 -43.79 -23.30 -7.76
C ALA A 908 -43.84 -24.07 -6.42
N LYS A 909 -42.81 -24.85 -6.05
CA LYS A 909 -42.92 -25.81 -4.93
C LYS A 909 -41.74 -25.87 -3.94
N SER A 910 -41.32 -24.72 -3.42
CA SER A 910 -40.45 -24.64 -2.23
C SER A 910 -40.71 -23.41 -1.34
N LEU A 911 -41.99 -23.00 -1.17
CA LEU A 911 -42.33 -21.97 -0.20
C LEU A 911 -43.66 -22.25 0.51
N ASN A 912 -43.57 -22.86 1.69
CA ASN A 912 -44.66 -22.90 2.66
C ASN A 912 -44.06 -22.64 4.06
N GLY A 913 -44.03 -21.37 4.47
CA GLY A 913 -43.41 -20.98 5.72
C GLY A 913 -43.29 -19.47 5.94
N LEU A 914 -44.44 -18.77 6.07
CA LEU A 914 -44.59 -17.51 6.83
C LEU A 914 -43.72 -16.31 6.34
N LEU A 915 -44.25 -15.24 5.72
CA LEU A 915 -45.42 -14.44 6.13
C LEU A 915 -46.00 -13.61 4.95
N LYS A 916 -47.34 -13.41 4.98
CA LYS A 916 -48.02 -12.27 4.34
C LYS A 916 -47.64 -10.98 5.10
N LYS A 917 -47.68 -9.75 4.55
CA LYS A 917 -48.63 -9.18 3.58
C LYS A 917 -48.07 -7.84 3.04
N GLN A 918 -48.41 -7.49 1.79
CA GLN A 918 -48.78 -6.16 1.23
C GLN A 918 -48.16 -4.86 1.81
N GLU A 919 -47.88 -3.81 1.03
CA GLU A 919 -47.74 -3.57 -0.43
C GLU A 919 -47.37 -2.08 -0.53
N ASP A 920 -46.42 -1.69 -1.37
CA ASP A 920 -46.40 -0.33 -1.93
C ASP A 920 -45.61 -0.33 -3.25
N HIS A 921 -46.23 0.20 -4.30
CA HIS A 921 -45.67 0.19 -5.66
C HIS A 921 -44.64 1.30 -5.86
N GLN A 922 -43.43 0.96 -6.32
CA GLN A 922 -42.73 1.76 -7.33
C GLN A 922 -41.48 1.06 -7.91
N ARG A 923 -41.11 1.52 -9.12
CA ARG A 923 -39.87 1.26 -9.91
C ARG A 923 -39.82 0.00 -10.78
N LEU A 924 -39.80 0.24 -12.09
CA LEU A 924 -38.84 -0.44 -12.97
C LEU A 924 -37.44 -0.08 -12.46
N SER A 925 -36.61 -1.06 -12.15
CA SER A 925 -35.20 -0.81 -11.84
C SER A 925 -34.33 -2.05 -12.06
N THR A 926 -33.26 -1.84 -12.84
CA THR A 926 -31.87 -2.29 -12.59
C THR A 926 -31.59 -3.76 -12.25
N ALA A 927 -30.63 -4.34 -12.97
CA ALA A 927 -30.06 -5.67 -12.77
C ALA A 927 -29.81 -6.00 -11.28
N SER A 928 -30.52 -7.03 -10.81
CA SER A 928 -30.35 -7.62 -9.48
C SER A 928 -29.10 -8.51 -9.41
N ASN A 929 -28.35 -8.41 -8.30
CA ASN A 929 -27.23 -9.28 -7.91
C ASN A 929 -27.27 -10.71 -8.52
N CYS A 930 -26.48 -10.95 -9.57
CA CYS A 930 -26.08 -12.30 -9.96
C CYS A 930 -24.78 -12.65 -9.23
N SER A 931 -24.83 -13.68 -8.38
CA SER A 931 -23.67 -14.12 -7.57
C SER A 931 -22.68 -15.02 -8.33
N TRP A 932 -22.85 -15.17 -9.64
CA TRP A 932 -22.04 -16.04 -10.50
C TRP A 932 -21.55 -15.26 -11.71
N THR A 933 -20.29 -15.47 -12.08
CA THR A 933 -19.63 -14.86 -13.25
C THR A 933 -18.95 -15.90 -14.16
N ALA A 934 -19.01 -17.18 -13.78
CA ALA A 934 -18.45 -18.30 -14.52
C ALA A 934 -19.55 -19.26 -14.94
N LEU A 935 -19.52 -19.72 -16.20
CA LEU A 935 -20.41 -20.75 -16.72
C LEU A 935 -19.60 -21.89 -17.34
N ASP A 936 -20.05 -23.12 -17.10
CA ASP A 936 -19.48 -24.33 -17.67
C ASP A 936 -20.58 -25.15 -18.37
N VAL A 937 -20.49 -25.22 -19.69
CA VAL A 937 -21.31 -26.06 -20.59
C VAL A 937 -20.44 -27.07 -21.37
N GLY A 938 -19.26 -27.39 -20.84
CA GLY A 938 -18.32 -28.31 -21.47
C GLY A 938 -18.73 -29.79 -21.33
N GLY A 939 -18.30 -30.64 -22.25
CA GLY A 939 -18.54 -32.09 -22.23
C GLY A 939 -20.00 -32.49 -22.44
N MET A 940 -20.84 -31.63 -23.02
CA MET A 940 -22.29 -31.83 -23.15
C MET A 940 -22.73 -32.39 -24.51
N GLY A 941 -21.83 -32.49 -25.50
CA GLY A 941 -22.16 -32.91 -26.87
C GLY A 941 -22.97 -31.88 -27.66
N LEU A 942 -22.86 -30.59 -27.32
CA LEU A 942 -23.60 -29.51 -27.97
C LEU A 942 -23.13 -29.30 -29.41
N LYS A 943 -24.06 -29.27 -30.37
CA LYS A 943 -23.77 -28.94 -31.78
C LYS A 943 -23.94 -27.45 -32.10
N ASN A 944 -24.87 -26.80 -31.42
CA ASN A 944 -25.17 -25.38 -31.53
C ASN A 944 -25.31 -24.77 -30.12
N ILE A 945 -24.98 -23.48 -29.99
CA ILE A 945 -25.25 -22.67 -28.79
C ILE A 945 -26.33 -21.64 -29.12
N SER A 946 -27.28 -21.44 -28.20
CA SER A 946 -28.31 -20.41 -28.34
C SER A 946 -27.70 -19.00 -28.26
N PRO A 947 -28.02 -18.08 -29.19
CA PRO A 947 -27.57 -16.68 -29.12
C PRO A 947 -27.95 -15.97 -27.80
N SER A 948 -29.00 -16.42 -27.12
CA SER A 948 -29.39 -15.88 -25.81
C SER A 948 -28.33 -16.06 -24.72
N LEU A 949 -27.41 -17.02 -24.86
CA LEU A 949 -26.28 -17.17 -23.93
C LEU A 949 -25.44 -15.88 -23.84
N PHE A 950 -25.23 -15.22 -24.97
CA PHE A 950 -24.37 -14.03 -25.05
C PHE A 950 -25.06 -12.76 -24.54
N SER A 951 -26.28 -12.86 -23.99
CA SER A 951 -26.93 -11.78 -23.24
C SER A 951 -26.43 -11.66 -21.79
N TYR A 952 -25.71 -12.66 -21.27
CA TYR A 952 -25.12 -12.63 -19.92
C TYR A 952 -23.79 -11.84 -19.90
N THR A 953 -23.86 -10.54 -20.20
CA THR A 953 -22.69 -9.65 -20.37
C THR A 953 -21.79 -9.51 -19.12
N PHE A 954 -22.25 -9.98 -17.95
CA PHE A 954 -21.49 -10.04 -16.70
C PHE A 954 -20.57 -11.27 -16.59
N LEU A 955 -20.58 -12.18 -17.57
CA LEU A 955 -19.69 -13.35 -17.60
C LEU A 955 -18.23 -12.92 -17.69
N THR A 956 -17.40 -13.49 -16.81
CA THR A 956 -15.93 -13.36 -16.83
C THR A 956 -15.24 -14.66 -17.24
N ILE A 957 -15.91 -15.82 -17.15
CA ILE A 957 -15.37 -17.13 -17.54
C ILE A 957 -16.44 -17.94 -18.27
N LEU A 958 -16.10 -18.50 -19.43
CA LEU A 958 -16.96 -19.40 -20.20
C LEU A 958 -16.20 -20.66 -20.64
N TYR A 959 -16.55 -21.80 -20.05
CA TYR A 959 -16.09 -23.11 -20.51
C TYR A 959 -17.16 -23.75 -21.41
N MET A 960 -16.75 -24.13 -22.62
CA MET A 960 -17.59 -24.74 -23.64
C MET A 960 -16.83 -25.83 -24.44
N SER A 961 -15.75 -26.33 -23.87
CA SER A 961 -14.89 -27.36 -24.43
C SER A 961 -15.54 -28.75 -24.48
N HIS A 962 -15.01 -29.65 -25.30
CA HIS A 962 -15.50 -31.04 -25.48
C HIS A 962 -16.98 -31.12 -25.89
N ASN A 963 -17.32 -30.37 -26.92
CA ASN A 963 -18.64 -30.36 -27.56
C ASN A 963 -18.48 -30.69 -29.07
N GLU A 964 -19.54 -30.54 -29.86
CA GLU A 964 -19.54 -30.81 -31.30
C GLU A 964 -19.76 -29.52 -32.13
N LEU A 965 -19.31 -28.36 -31.62
CA LEU A 965 -19.55 -27.05 -32.24
C LEU A 965 -18.68 -26.87 -33.48
N THR A 966 -19.27 -26.44 -34.61
CA THR A 966 -18.56 -26.16 -35.87
C THR A 966 -18.16 -24.70 -36.06
N GLY A 967 -18.74 -23.78 -35.29
CA GLY A 967 -18.42 -22.36 -35.30
C GLY A 967 -18.95 -21.62 -34.07
N LEU A 968 -18.45 -20.41 -33.85
CA LEU A 968 -18.93 -19.50 -32.80
C LEU A 968 -19.71 -18.34 -33.44
N PRO A 969 -20.85 -17.90 -32.88
CA PRO A 969 -21.59 -16.77 -33.43
C PRO A 969 -20.94 -15.43 -33.04
N ALA A 970 -20.99 -14.44 -33.93
CA ALA A 970 -20.53 -13.06 -33.71
C ALA A 970 -21.06 -12.42 -32.41
N ALA A 971 -22.25 -12.84 -31.96
CA ALA A 971 -22.84 -12.42 -30.68
C ALA A 971 -21.93 -12.65 -29.46
N ILE A 972 -20.89 -13.49 -29.55
CA ILE A 972 -19.90 -13.69 -28.49
C ILE A 972 -19.21 -12.38 -28.05
N ALA A 973 -19.09 -11.41 -28.96
CA ALA A 973 -18.59 -10.06 -28.68
C ALA A 973 -19.35 -9.29 -27.59
N ASN A 974 -20.61 -9.65 -27.33
CA ASN A 974 -21.41 -9.04 -26.25
C ASN A 974 -20.86 -9.36 -24.86
N LEU A 975 -20.05 -10.41 -24.71
CA LEU A 975 -19.44 -10.81 -23.44
C LEU A 975 -18.19 -9.97 -23.11
N VAL A 976 -18.29 -8.64 -23.19
CA VAL A 976 -17.15 -7.69 -23.07
C VAL A 976 -16.31 -7.82 -21.78
N ASN A 977 -16.84 -8.45 -20.74
CA ASN A 977 -16.16 -8.71 -19.46
C ASN A 977 -15.42 -10.07 -19.41
N LEU A 978 -15.47 -10.86 -20.49
CA LEU A 978 -14.91 -12.21 -20.54
C LEU A 978 -13.37 -12.18 -20.47
N LYS A 979 -12.81 -12.93 -19.53
CA LYS A 979 -11.37 -13.06 -19.28
C LYS A 979 -10.82 -14.42 -19.68
N ILE A 980 -11.65 -15.47 -19.60
CA ILE A 980 -11.29 -16.84 -19.96
C ILE A 980 -12.38 -17.42 -20.86
N LEU A 981 -11.97 -17.89 -22.05
CA LEU A 981 -12.80 -18.64 -22.98
C LEU A 981 -12.10 -19.95 -23.35
N ASP A 982 -12.71 -21.08 -23.01
CA ASP A 982 -12.24 -22.40 -23.44
C ASP A 982 -13.27 -23.06 -24.35
N ALA A 983 -12.92 -23.17 -25.64
CA ALA A 983 -13.68 -23.88 -26.66
C ALA A 983 -12.88 -25.06 -27.26
N SER A 984 -11.89 -25.57 -26.53
CA SER A 984 -11.06 -26.72 -26.94
C SER A 984 -11.88 -28.01 -27.15
N GLY A 985 -11.40 -28.96 -27.95
CA GLY A 985 -12.07 -30.24 -28.19
C GLY A 985 -13.44 -30.09 -28.86
N ASN A 986 -13.55 -29.18 -29.82
CA ASN A 986 -14.74 -28.96 -30.63
C ASN A 986 -14.43 -29.31 -32.10
N LYS A 987 -15.26 -28.83 -33.05
CA LYS A 987 -15.09 -29.01 -34.50
C LYS A 987 -14.99 -27.65 -35.20
N LEU A 988 -14.48 -26.62 -34.51
CA LEU A 988 -14.44 -25.25 -35.03
C LEU A 988 -13.56 -25.19 -36.28
N GLU A 989 -14.12 -24.73 -37.40
CA GLU A 989 -13.40 -24.54 -38.68
C GLU A 989 -12.86 -23.11 -38.84
N SER A 990 -13.53 -22.13 -38.20
CA SER A 990 -13.13 -20.72 -38.16
C SER A 990 -13.63 -20.04 -36.87
N LEU A 991 -13.12 -18.84 -36.61
CA LEU A 991 -13.57 -17.96 -35.53
C LEU A 991 -14.22 -16.69 -36.14
N PRO A 992 -15.23 -16.10 -35.47
CA PRO A 992 -15.78 -14.81 -35.88
C PRO A 992 -14.77 -13.69 -35.62
N SER A 993 -14.64 -12.76 -36.56
CA SER A 993 -13.84 -11.53 -36.45
C SER A 993 -14.16 -10.72 -35.19
N GLU A 994 -15.44 -10.70 -34.80
CA GLU A 994 -15.96 -9.99 -33.63
C GLU A 994 -15.42 -10.55 -32.30
N LEU A 995 -14.77 -11.71 -32.30
CA LEU A 995 -14.04 -12.21 -31.12
C LEU A 995 -12.92 -11.25 -30.69
N GLY A 996 -12.36 -10.46 -31.62
CA GLY A 996 -11.42 -9.38 -31.32
C GLY A 996 -11.99 -8.25 -30.44
N MET A 997 -13.32 -8.14 -30.33
CA MET A 997 -13.93 -7.13 -29.45
C MET A 997 -13.77 -7.45 -27.95
N LEU A 998 -13.35 -8.67 -27.61
CA LEU A 998 -13.18 -9.11 -26.22
C LEU A 998 -11.85 -8.67 -25.60
N ILE A 999 -11.56 -7.36 -25.60
CA ILE A 999 -10.27 -6.78 -25.18
C ILE A 999 -9.79 -7.14 -23.75
N ASN A 1000 -10.68 -7.64 -22.89
CA ASN A 1000 -10.38 -8.12 -21.53
C ASN A 1000 -9.97 -9.61 -21.47
N LEU A 1001 -9.96 -10.32 -22.60
CA LEU A 1001 -9.67 -11.74 -22.70
C LEU A 1001 -8.18 -12.00 -22.46
N ARG A 1002 -7.87 -12.87 -21.48
CA ARG A 1002 -6.52 -13.27 -21.07
C ARG A 1002 -6.16 -14.68 -21.51
N GLU A 1003 -7.14 -15.59 -21.48
CA GLU A 1003 -6.98 -16.96 -21.93
C GLU A 1003 -8.02 -17.30 -23.00
N LEU A 1004 -7.55 -17.67 -24.19
CA LEU A 1004 -8.34 -18.19 -25.30
C LEU A 1004 -7.81 -19.58 -25.65
N LEU A 1005 -8.53 -20.62 -25.21
CA LEU A 1005 -8.13 -22.01 -25.40
C LEU A 1005 -8.99 -22.64 -26.51
N LEU A 1006 -8.32 -23.09 -27.58
CA LEU A 1006 -8.93 -23.61 -28.81
C LEU A 1006 -8.31 -24.95 -29.23
N PHE A 1007 -7.67 -25.67 -28.30
CA PHE A 1007 -6.95 -26.92 -28.57
C PHE A 1007 -7.83 -27.96 -29.26
N ASP A 1008 -7.24 -28.85 -30.06
CA ASP A 1008 -7.95 -29.97 -30.69
C ASP A 1008 -9.26 -29.57 -31.40
N ASN A 1009 -9.15 -28.60 -32.33
CA ASN A 1009 -10.23 -28.15 -33.22
C ASN A 1009 -9.80 -28.34 -34.70
N ASN A 1010 -10.56 -27.79 -35.66
CA ASN A 1010 -10.27 -27.89 -37.10
C ASN A 1010 -9.86 -26.53 -37.71
N LEU A 1011 -9.28 -25.63 -36.92
CA LEU A 1011 -8.88 -24.29 -37.36
C LEU A 1011 -7.67 -24.38 -38.30
N THR A 1012 -7.74 -23.69 -39.44
CA THR A 1012 -6.64 -23.60 -40.41
C THR A 1012 -5.93 -22.24 -40.39
N ASP A 1013 -6.66 -21.19 -40.03
CA ASP A 1013 -6.16 -19.82 -39.88
C ASP A 1013 -6.89 -19.06 -38.73
N LEU A 1014 -6.47 -17.83 -38.44
CA LEU A 1014 -7.06 -16.95 -37.43
C LEU A 1014 -7.48 -15.60 -38.03
N PRO A 1015 -8.60 -14.98 -37.60
CA PRO A 1015 -8.96 -13.65 -38.07
C PRO A 1015 -7.99 -12.58 -37.54
N ASN A 1016 -7.60 -11.64 -38.41
CA ASN A 1016 -6.65 -10.56 -38.10
C ASN A 1016 -7.15 -9.67 -36.95
N GLU A 1017 -8.47 -9.58 -36.78
CA GLU A 1017 -9.13 -8.86 -35.69
C GLU A 1017 -8.73 -9.40 -34.30
N LEU A 1018 -8.21 -10.62 -34.15
CA LEU A 1018 -7.64 -11.05 -32.86
C LEU A 1018 -6.41 -10.23 -32.44
N GLY A 1019 -5.78 -9.49 -33.37
CA GLY A 1019 -4.69 -8.57 -33.11
C GLY A 1019 -5.04 -7.43 -32.13
N THR A 1020 -6.32 -7.17 -31.88
CA THR A 1020 -6.80 -6.22 -30.86
C THR A 1020 -6.74 -6.79 -29.43
N LEU A 1021 -6.54 -8.10 -29.24
CA LEU A 1021 -6.55 -8.76 -27.94
C LEU A 1021 -5.21 -8.60 -27.20
N TYR A 1022 -4.80 -7.35 -26.95
CA TYR A 1022 -3.51 -7.01 -26.34
C TYR A 1022 -3.32 -7.58 -24.92
N GLN A 1023 -4.42 -7.89 -24.20
CA GLN A 1023 -4.38 -8.52 -22.87
C GLN A 1023 -4.23 -10.06 -22.91
N LEU A 1024 -4.16 -10.68 -24.10
CA LEU A 1024 -4.20 -12.14 -24.23
C LEU A 1024 -2.87 -12.80 -23.84
N GLU A 1025 -2.81 -13.35 -22.63
CA GLU A 1025 -1.64 -14.05 -22.09
C GLU A 1025 -1.44 -15.43 -22.75
N ILE A 1026 -2.53 -16.14 -23.08
CA ILE A 1026 -2.51 -17.49 -23.65
C ILE A 1026 -3.48 -17.61 -24.83
N LEU A 1027 -2.93 -18.03 -25.98
CA LEU A 1027 -3.67 -18.46 -27.17
C LEU A 1027 -3.36 -19.95 -27.42
N GLY A 1028 -4.27 -20.85 -27.04
CA GLY A 1028 -4.07 -22.30 -27.13
C GLY A 1028 -4.49 -22.88 -28.48
N LEU A 1029 -3.55 -23.26 -29.35
CA LEU A 1029 -3.83 -23.74 -30.72
C LEU A 1029 -3.38 -25.18 -31.00
N GLU A 1030 -2.63 -25.80 -30.10
CA GLU A 1030 -2.12 -27.17 -30.26
C GLU A 1030 -3.24 -28.18 -30.61
N GLY A 1031 -2.99 -29.03 -31.62
CA GLY A 1031 -3.97 -29.99 -32.12
C GLY A 1031 -4.88 -29.49 -33.27
N ASN A 1032 -4.71 -28.26 -33.73
CA ASN A 1032 -5.38 -27.74 -34.94
C ASN A 1032 -4.53 -27.91 -36.22
N PRO A 1033 -5.15 -28.04 -37.41
CA PRO A 1033 -4.45 -28.03 -38.72
C PRO A 1033 -4.00 -26.62 -39.16
N MET A 1034 -3.35 -25.88 -38.25
CA MET A 1034 -2.94 -24.48 -38.45
C MET A 1034 -1.84 -24.34 -39.51
N ASN A 1035 -1.84 -23.20 -40.21
CA ASN A 1035 -0.72 -22.76 -41.05
C ASN A 1035 0.62 -22.83 -40.28
N GLU A 1036 1.66 -23.37 -40.93
CA GLU A 1036 3.00 -23.49 -40.38
C GLU A 1036 3.62 -22.14 -39.97
N GLU A 1037 3.20 -21.01 -40.55
CA GLU A 1037 3.66 -19.68 -40.13
C GLU A 1037 3.23 -19.35 -38.70
N ILE A 1038 1.91 -19.32 -38.43
CA ILE A 1038 1.34 -19.07 -37.10
C ILE A 1038 1.86 -20.09 -36.08
N LYS A 1039 1.96 -21.36 -36.49
CA LYS A 1039 2.46 -22.45 -35.66
C LYS A 1039 3.92 -22.24 -35.27
N ASN A 1040 4.83 -21.96 -36.21
CA ASN A 1040 6.24 -21.72 -35.89
C ASN A 1040 6.42 -20.44 -35.05
N LEU A 1041 5.64 -19.39 -35.31
CA LEU A 1041 5.64 -18.17 -34.51
C LEU A 1041 5.19 -18.42 -33.06
N LEU A 1042 4.09 -19.15 -32.87
CA LEU A 1042 3.59 -19.55 -31.53
C LEU A 1042 4.61 -20.39 -30.77
N LEU A 1043 5.26 -21.34 -31.45
CA LEU A 1043 6.24 -22.25 -30.86
C LEU A 1043 7.53 -21.55 -30.48
N LYS A 1044 7.99 -20.59 -31.27
CA LYS A 1044 9.26 -19.89 -31.06
C LYS A 1044 9.11 -18.69 -30.12
N ASP A 1045 8.15 -17.81 -30.42
CA ASP A 1045 8.05 -16.45 -29.85
C ASP A 1045 6.76 -16.25 -29.01
N GLY A 1046 5.85 -17.23 -28.99
CA GLY A 1046 4.71 -17.30 -28.06
C GLY A 1046 3.42 -16.61 -28.50
N SER A 1047 2.37 -16.70 -27.65
CA SER A 1047 1.02 -16.19 -27.95
C SER A 1047 1.02 -14.72 -28.39
N GLN A 1048 1.79 -13.89 -27.70
CA GLN A 1048 1.86 -12.44 -27.93
C GLN A 1048 2.48 -12.11 -29.29
N ALA A 1049 3.46 -12.89 -29.77
CA ALA A 1049 4.02 -12.69 -31.10
C ALA A 1049 3.00 -12.96 -32.21
N VAL A 1050 2.12 -13.96 -32.03
CA VAL A 1050 1.00 -14.23 -32.95
C VAL A 1050 0.00 -13.07 -32.97
N ILE A 1051 -0.40 -12.56 -31.80
CA ILE A 1051 -1.33 -11.42 -31.70
C ILE A 1051 -0.75 -10.16 -32.36
N LEU A 1052 0.54 -9.87 -32.15
CA LEU A 1052 1.23 -8.77 -32.83
C LEU A 1052 1.25 -8.97 -34.36
N SER A 1053 1.58 -10.17 -34.84
CA SER A 1053 1.59 -10.47 -36.28
C SER A 1053 0.21 -10.33 -36.94
N LEU A 1054 -0.86 -10.78 -36.26
CA LEU A 1054 -2.23 -10.63 -36.77
C LEU A 1054 -2.66 -9.15 -36.83
N ARG A 1055 -2.26 -8.35 -35.83
CA ARG A 1055 -2.49 -6.90 -35.82
C ARG A 1055 -1.77 -6.20 -36.96
N ASP A 1056 -0.51 -6.55 -37.19
CA ASP A 1056 0.33 -5.92 -38.21
C ASP A 1056 -0.06 -6.37 -39.65
N GLN A 1057 -0.83 -7.46 -39.77
CA GLN A 1057 -1.44 -7.94 -41.03
C GLN A 1057 -2.89 -7.48 -41.24
N ALA A 1058 -3.50 -6.79 -40.27
CA ALA A 1058 -4.88 -6.31 -40.35
C ALA A 1058 -5.03 -5.21 -41.44
N PRO A 1059 -6.05 -5.29 -42.32
CA PRO A 1059 -6.42 -4.14 -43.14
C PRO A 1059 -6.97 -3.03 -42.23
N GLY A 1060 -6.34 -1.85 -42.28
CA GLY A 1060 -6.68 -0.68 -41.44
C GLY A 1060 -7.92 0.08 -41.86
#